data_AF-A0A1L4BUP1-F1
#
_entry.id   AF-A0A1L4BUP1-F1
#
_cell.length_a   1.000
_cell.length_b   1.000
_cell.length_c   1.000
_cell.angle_alpha   90.00
_cell.angle_beta   90.00
_cell.angle_gamma   90.00
#
_symmetry.space_group_name_H-M   'P 1'
#
loop_
_entity.id
_entity.type
_entity.pdbx_description
1 polymer ?
#
loop_
_entity_poly.entity_id
_entity_poly.type
_entity_poly.pdbx_seq_one_letter_code
_entity_poly.pdbx_strand_id
1 'polypeptide(L)'
;MQLKKNVYKIIFLSFIFFNFLFAEEINNSSTKQLSSKNSISDNHNNLGAPLPDKMIAGSLDIRTPSSMKRVDIKQAKKDGYNVIVLAFGEVHGNNINFYSSSKSTKNLEHIVVKKIRQAKEMHMKVLIAVGGLPNTFHPGIKEGQKDPMILGRAMPDKQINKLAENIVAFLNKYNIDGIVYSFKKHTSSDLIDKLSTKLKKIDPNVIISAAPDVKDYQLVTTGTNNDYDKTIQDGNIDYIMLVEFNTYPENDPNFIYDSYAKIIKKAKIPLKTKISIVEPTTAVAGGVDTIYHPYGSSTKPLTTQQAIKLILPQLEKLRFKPRFAGVAGWSLNIDYASDLYGSYEHTPGAFAKDLRSCIYKNICAPMQNKMHGPVIASFLPLWGKNSSYNIFGKQITSKPIDLQIPKEKEYCDQYPGVCKNNVIIAAYLTYSNSQGFKLSFSQENGSSKKIYTPEQLKAFVKYMTAKNKHVLISYGGERSHIDWKTVDFSSVENIVQDYGFNGINFNLIGTEIPKNQKMAALAAKKIKELSNSLKQKVPNFWLTFSPEWVYIVAPVAKNNKDSIFVNHGYIDLLKNIGIDNINYIFLNTYAEKVADGILGFDKDKDGNYLKITPLDGYDRFLASLAWSLTTKSGYKANLSKYSKIDQPINIPADKLVFVIPATKGAVHGGMTYILTKQNIDNAISLMKEHDASFAGFAIWSMDFDSMSIAKGQIAGGYTHESWATVDAITNIQLPKIYHKTIMEKKSVPKASLLRKSKQQKSINTGVINYPKNIGMYNENTVVSYQGKKYKCNSKLDVTLCNDKRYIPDGSLGHLAWHKLYDSRKKKQITKKKEELINKIFEYPNNIGNYKSGQVVKVGSREYKCLIGKQKECNDLVYSPNGKKGYIAWSIISKTLIQSDDNSSVGQTVPKGADFIYPNGIKYYKGGTIVAANDQLYRCKMGPESSLCAQKVYSPLGQYADDAWIKLENS
;
A
#
# COMPACT_ATOMS: atom_id res chain seq x y z
N MET A 1 21.74 -56.86 -11.12
CA MET A 1 20.77 -57.94 -10.86
C MET A 1 20.95 -58.37 -9.41
N GLN A 2 19.87 -58.28 -8.61
CA GLN A 2 19.68 -58.65 -7.18
C GLN A 2 20.56 -57.94 -6.11
N LEU A 3 20.05 -57.14 -5.14
CA LEU A 3 18.98 -57.19 -4.12
C LEU A 3 19.41 -57.72 -2.74
N LYS A 4 19.36 -56.81 -1.74
CA LYS A 4 18.80 -56.90 -0.35
C LYS A 4 19.78 -56.32 0.69
N LYS A 5 19.46 -55.15 1.27
CA LYS A 5 18.66 -54.90 2.50
C LYS A 5 19.30 -55.46 3.77
N ASN A 6 19.68 -54.58 4.69
CA ASN A 6 19.14 -54.59 6.05
C ASN A 6 19.27 -53.22 6.74
N VAL A 7 18.15 -52.80 7.30
CA VAL A 7 17.88 -51.62 8.14
C VAL A 7 17.46 -52.17 9.50
N TYR A 8 17.81 -51.52 10.61
CA TYR A 8 17.08 -51.31 11.88
C TYR A 8 18.13 -50.91 12.95
N LYS A 9 18.16 -49.63 13.38
CA LYS A 9 17.62 -49.09 14.67
C LYS A 9 18.36 -49.68 15.90
N ILE A 10 18.79 -48.98 16.96
CA ILE A 10 18.46 -47.68 17.57
C ILE A 10 19.49 -47.44 18.71
N ILE A 11 20.01 -46.20 18.82
CA ILE A 11 20.21 -45.33 20.02
C ILE A 11 20.71 -45.96 21.34
N PHE A 12 21.84 -45.46 21.92
CA PHE A 12 21.90 -44.71 23.20
C PHE A 12 23.34 -44.34 23.68
N LEU A 13 23.55 -43.04 23.86
CA LEU A 13 24.38 -42.27 24.82
C LEU A 13 25.81 -42.68 25.26
N SER A 14 26.75 -41.78 24.90
CA SER A 14 27.68 -40.96 25.73
C SER A 14 28.41 -41.52 26.96
N PHE A 15 29.76 -41.44 26.95
CA PHE A 15 30.69 -41.17 28.08
C PHE A 15 32.05 -40.75 27.46
N ILE A 16 32.57 -39.50 27.54
CA ILE A 16 33.26 -38.78 28.64
C ILE A 16 34.68 -39.31 28.97
N PHE A 17 35.67 -38.44 28.65
CA PHE A 17 37.01 -38.22 29.25
C PHE A 17 38.17 -39.21 29.05
N PHE A 18 39.30 -38.75 28.49
CA PHE A 18 40.53 -38.42 29.25
C PHE A 18 41.60 -37.68 28.42
N ASN A 19 42.31 -36.76 29.10
CA ASN A 19 43.48 -35.96 28.68
C ASN A 19 44.75 -36.84 28.52
N PHE A 20 45.96 -36.44 28.07
CA PHE A 20 46.75 -35.21 28.28
C PHE A 20 48.10 -35.30 27.51
N LEU A 21 48.71 -34.14 27.21
CA LEU A 21 50.16 -33.79 27.15
C LEU A 21 51.11 -34.46 26.13
N PHE A 22 51.75 -33.66 25.27
CA PHE A 22 53.06 -33.02 25.55
C PHE A 22 53.36 -31.91 24.53
N ALA A 23 54.06 -30.87 24.99
CA ALA A 23 54.50 -29.69 24.27
C ALA A 23 56.03 -29.71 24.12
N GLU A 24 56.57 -29.09 23.06
CA GLU A 24 57.79 -28.27 23.14
C GLU A 24 57.95 -27.37 21.90
N GLU A 25 58.52 -26.19 22.13
CA GLU A 25 58.57 -24.99 21.31
C GLU A 25 59.76 -24.97 20.32
N ILE A 26 59.69 -24.10 19.28
CA ILE A 26 60.73 -23.10 18.93
C ILE A 26 60.15 -22.11 17.87
N ASN A 27 60.40 -20.82 18.13
CA ASN A 27 59.96 -19.60 17.45
C ASN A 27 60.29 -19.48 15.94
N ASN A 28 59.41 -18.88 15.12
CA ASN A 28 59.32 -17.42 14.87
C ASN A 28 58.67 -17.09 13.49
N SER A 29 57.81 -16.05 13.48
CA SER A 29 57.47 -15.17 12.34
C SER A 29 56.94 -15.78 11.02
N SER A 30 55.62 -15.71 10.81
CA SER A 30 55.03 -14.98 9.66
C SER A 30 53.50 -15.06 9.66
N THR A 31 52.90 -13.89 9.44
CA THR A 31 51.47 -13.63 9.30
C THR A 31 50.90 -14.28 8.04
N LYS A 32 49.97 -15.23 8.20
CA LYS A 32 48.97 -15.58 7.18
C LYS A 32 47.71 -16.19 7.80
N GLN A 33 46.60 -15.53 7.50
CA GLN A 33 45.25 -16.07 7.25
C GLN A 33 45.03 -17.54 7.59
N LEU A 34 44.11 -17.82 8.51
CA LEU A 34 43.24 -18.98 8.39
C LEU A 34 41.79 -18.62 8.74
N SER A 35 40.92 -19.07 7.85
CA SER A 35 39.48 -18.98 7.84
C SER A 35 38.79 -19.40 9.13
N SER A 36 37.93 -18.55 9.69
CA SER A 36 36.84 -18.99 10.55
C SER A 36 35.57 -19.20 9.70
N LYS A 37 35.17 -20.46 9.59
CA LYS A 37 33.79 -20.86 9.25
C LYS A 37 32.88 -20.30 10.35
N ASN A 38 32.21 -19.19 10.10
CA ASN A 38 31.09 -18.77 10.94
C ASN A 38 29.83 -19.48 10.47
N SER A 39 29.58 -20.63 11.10
CA SER A 39 28.25 -21.20 11.24
C SER A 39 27.30 -20.16 11.85
N ILE A 40 26.11 -20.05 11.27
CA ILE A 40 24.97 -19.34 11.82
C ILE A 40 24.62 -20.03 13.15
N SER A 41 25.11 -19.50 14.26
CA SER A 41 24.61 -19.80 15.59
C SER A 41 23.81 -18.59 16.08
N ASP A 42 22.52 -18.80 16.30
CA ASP A 42 21.67 -17.90 17.08
C ASP A 42 22.34 -17.64 18.44
N ASN A 43 22.89 -16.43 18.62
CA ASN A 43 23.44 -15.98 19.88
C ASN A 43 22.30 -15.70 20.87
N HIS A 44 21.80 -16.78 21.48
CA HIS A 44 21.13 -16.75 22.77
C HIS A 44 22.18 -16.45 23.85
N ASN A 45 22.39 -15.16 24.15
CA ASN A 45 22.85 -14.63 25.45
C ASN A 45 23.21 -13.13 25.32
N ASN A 46 22.21 -12.25 25.18
CA ASN A 46 22.43 -10.80 25.29
C ASN A 46 21.35 -10.17 26.19
N LEU A 47 21.67 -10.04 27.48
CA LEU A 47 20.84 -9.37 28.49
C LEU A 47 20.86 -7.83 28.39
N GLY A 48 21.50 -7.23 27.37
CA GLY A 48 21.60 -5.77 27.17
C GLY A 48 20.90 -5.22 25.91
N ALA A 49 19.96 -5.95 25.30
CA ALA A 49 19.41 -5.55 24.00
C ALA A 49 18.39 -4.38 24.08
N PRO A 50 18.46 -3.38 23.16
CA PRO A 50 17.41 -2.35 22.97
C PRO A 50 16.05 -3.00 22.63
N LEU A 51 14.95 -2.22 22.56
CA LEU A 51 13.70 -2.80 22.03
C LEU A 51 13.95 -3.43 20.65
N PRO A 52 13.11 -4.38 20.21
CA PRO A 52 13.25 -4.97 18.89
C PRO A 52 13.19 -3.91 17.79
N ASP A 53 14.05 -4.03 16.76
CA ASP A 53 14.05 -3.14 15.58
C ASP A 53 12.69 -3.07 14.86
N LYS A 54 11.86 -4.10 15.05
CA LYS A 54 10.48 -4.18 14.61
C LYS A 54 9.60 -4.59 15.79
N MET A 55 8.60 -3.77 16.12
CA MET A 55 7.73 -3.99 17.26
C MET A 55 6.27 -3.72 16.99
N ILE A 56 5.43 -4.54 17.63
CA ILE A 56 4.04 -4.24 17.94
C ILE A 56 3.97 -4.16 19.45
N ALA A 57 3.88 -2.93 19.96
CA ALA A 57 3.76 -2.67 21.39
C ALA A 57 2.28 -2.62 21.82
N GLY A 58 1.98 -3.09 23.01
CA GLY A 58 0.64 -3.02 23.58
C GLY A 58 0.66 -2.36 24.95
N SER A 59 -0.12 -1.29 25.13
CA SER A 59 -0.28 -0.65 26.44
C SER A 59 -1.22 -1.48 27.30
N LEU A 60 -0.78 -1.89 28.49
CA LEU A 60 -1.57 -2.58 29.48
C LEU A 60 -1.96 -1.60 30.59
N ASP A 61 -3.22 -1.16 30.61
CA ASP A 61 -3.73 -0.25 31.62
C ASP A 61 -3.95 -1.00 32.95
N ILE A 62 -3.00 -0.83 33.88
CA ILE A 62 -3.02 -1.50 35.19
C ILE A 62 -4.00 -0.85 36.17
N ARG A 63 -4.53 0.35 35.85
CA ARG A 63 -5.52 1.05 36.67
C ARG A 63 -6.92 0.45 36.56
N THR A 64 -7.11 -0.48 35.62
CA THR A 64 -8.37 -1.19 35.38
C THR A 64 -8.18 -2.70 35.60
N PRO A 65 -8.11 -3.17 36.87
CA PRO A 65 -7.74 -4.56 37.17
C PRO A 65 -8.67 -5.60 36.56
N SER A 66 -9.95 -5.27 36.39
CA SER A 66 -10.96 -6.17 35.81
C SER A 66 -10.65 -6.53 34.36
N SER A 67 -10.32 -5.54 33.51
CA SER A 67 -9.96 -5.79 32.11
C SER A 67 -8.52 -6.31 31.97
N MET A 68 -7.58 -5.82 32.79
CA MET A 68 -6.19 -6.30 32.81
C MET A 68 -6.12 -7.81 33.07
N LYS A 69 -6.94 -8.34 33.99
CA LYS A 69 -6.99 -9.78 34.29
C LYS A 69 -7.29 -10.62 33.05
N ARG A 70 -8.12 -10.13 32.13
CA ARG A 70 -8.54 -10.82 30.90
C ARG A 70 -7.50 -10.82 29.78
N VAL A 71 -6.46 -9.99 29.88
CA VAL A 71 -5.38 -9.97 28.88
C VAL A 71 -4.47 -11.17 29.08
N ASP A 72 -4.56 -12.19 28.23
CA ASP A 72 -3.59 -13.28 28.20
C ASP A 72 -2.32 -12.87 27.42
N ILE A 73 -1.34 -12.31 28.14
CA ILE A 73 0.04 -12.85 28.13
C ILE A 73 0.52 -13.50 26.82
N LYS A 74 0.40 -14.82 26.86
CA LYS A 74 0.87 -15.76 25.85
C LYS A 74 0.10 -15.61 24.55
N GLN A 75 -1.21 -15.35 24.64
CA GLN A 75 -2.04 -15.10 23.47
C GLN A 75 -1.67 -13.77 22.79
N ALA A 76 -1.41 -12.71 23.54
CA ALA A 76 -0.93 -11.44 23.01
C ALA A 76 0.38 -11.58 22.24
N LYS A 77 1.33 -12.36 22.78
CA LYS A 77 2.56 -12.72 22.06
C LYS A 77 2.29 -13.46 20.75
N LYS A 78 1.39 -14.45 20.77
CA LYS A 78 1.01 -15.25 19.60
C LYS A 78 0.33 -14.41 18.52
N ASP A 79 -0.46 -13.43 18.92
CA ASP A 79 -1.19 -12.53 18.04
C ASP A 79 -0.25 -11.54 17.33
N GLY A 80 0.84 -11.17 18.00
CA GLY A 80 1.95 -10.44 17.38
C GLY A 80 2.61 -9.42 18.28
N TYR A 81 2.10 -9.17 19.49
CA TYR A 81 2.75 -8.23 20.41
C TYR A 81 4.13 -8.75 20.84
N ASN A 82 5.12 -7.88 20.92
CA ASN A 82 6.46 -8.23 21.43
C ASN A 82 7.01 -7.26 22.48
N VAL A 83 6.30 -6.15 22.71
CA VAL A 83 6.58 -5.17 23.77
C VAL A 83 5.29 -4.89 24.55
N ILE A 84 5.39 -4.81 25.86
CA ILE A 84 4.30 -4.38 26.75
C ILE A 84 4.68 -3.07 27.42
N VAL A 85 3.77 -2.10 27.42
CA VAL A 85 3.92 -0.85 28.16
C VAL A 85 2.92 -0.83 29.31
N LEU A 86 3.39 -0.91 30.55
CA LEU A 86 2.54 -0.85 31.74
C LEU A 86 2.09 0.60 31.96
N ALA A 87 0.78 0.85 31.88
CA ALA A 87 0.17 2.16 32.04
C ALA A 87 -0.68 2.16 33.33
N PHE A 88 -0.25 2.72 34.46
CA PHE A 88 0.91 3.58 34.65
C PHE A 88 1.64 3.27 35.97
N GLY A 89 2.94 3.56 35.99
CA GLY A 89 3.65 3.83 37.22
C GLY A 89 3.33 5.23 37.73
N GLU A 90 3.68 5.51 38.98
CA GLU A 90 3.45 6.78 39.63
C GLU A 90 4.73 7.26 40.32
N VAL A 91 5.03 8.54 40.16
CA VAL A 91 6.20 9.20 40.75
C VAL A 91 5.72 10.33 41.65
N HIS A 92 6.10 10.26 42.93
CA HIS A 92 5.95 11.35 43.90
C HIS A 92 7.27 11.56 44.63
N GLY A 93 7.69 12.82 44.75
CA GLY A 93 8.95 13.19 45.33
C GLY A 93 10.10 12.58 44.54
N ASN A 94 10.84 11.68 45.18
CA ASN A 94 11.95 10.95 44.55
C ASN A 94 11.63 9.46 44.36
N ASN A 95 10.40 9.03 44.59
CA ASN A 95 10.02 7.62 44.58
C ASN A 95 9.18 7.28 43.35
N ILE A 96 9.29 6.04 42.88
CA ILE A 96 8.43 5.45 41.85
C ILE A 96 7.73 4.22 42.43
N ASN A 97 6.46 4.04 42.09
CA ASN A 97 5.65 2.87 42.43
C ASN A 97 4.74 2.48 41.26
N PHE A 98 4.04 1.34 41.34
CA PHE A 98 2.86 1.12 40.50
C PHE A 98 1.73 2.04 40.95
N TYR A 99 0.95 2.58 40.01
CA TYR A 99 -0.22 3.39 40.35
C TYR A 99 -1.21 2.59 41.23
N SER A 100 -1.68 3.19 42.31
CA SER A 100 -2.67 2.57 43.20
C SER A 100 -3.72 3.58 43.68
N SER A 101 -4.95 3.45 43.19
CA SER A 101 -6.07 4.31 43.59
C SER A 101 -6.74 3.90 44.92
N SER A 102 -6.28 2.83 45.60
CA SER A 102 -6.88 2.38 46.87
C SER A 102 -5.87 1.73 47.81
N LYS A 103 -6.16 1.78 49.13
CA LYS A 103 -5.33 1.21 50.22
C LYS A 103 -5.14 -0.33 50.17
N SER A 104 -5.64 -1.05 49.17
CA SER A 104 -5.41 -2.50 48.97
C SER A 104 -4.22 -2.83 48.04
N THR A 105 -3.14 -2.07 48.19
CA THR A 105 -1.92 -2.06 47.33
C THR A 105 -1.33 -3.43 47.01
N LYS A 106 -1.33 -4.38 47.96
CA LYS A 106 -0.67 -5.69 47.78
C LYS A 106 -1.31 -6.58 46.70
N ASN A 107 -2.64 -6.55 46.56
CA ASN A 107 -3.32 -7.41 45.58
C ASN A 107 -3.11 -6.93 44.14
N LEU A 108 -3.07 -5.62 43.91
CA LEU A 108 -2.82 -5.06 42.58
C LEU A 108 -1.38 -5.32 42.13
N GLU A 109 -0.41 -5.04 43.00
CA GLU A 109 1.01 -5.28 42.75
C GLU A 109 1.25 -6.75 42.36
N HIS A 110 0.67 -7.70 43.09
CA HIS A 110 0.80 -9.12 42.78
C HIS A 110 0.32 -9.46 41.36
N ILE A 111 -0.80 -8.88 40.91
CA ILE A 111 -1.34 -9.13 39.57
C ILE A 111 -0.43 -8.52 38.50
N VAL A 112 0.05 -7.29 38.71
CA VAL A 112 0.95 -6.62 37.75
C VAL A 112 2.26 -7.38 37.62
N VAL A 113 2.88 -7.76 38.74
CA VAL A 113 4.12 -8.55 38.76
C VAL A 113 3.92 -9.90 38.07
N LYS A 114 2.75 -10.54 38.24
CA LYS A 114 2.42 -11.76 37.49
C LYS A 114 2.38 -11.52 35.97
N LYS A 115 1.79 -10.41 35.50
CA LYS A 115 1.76 -10.07 34.06
C LYS A 115 3.17 -9.78 33.52
N ILE A 116 4.01 -9.08 34.29
CA ILE A 116 5.41 -8.84 33.94
C ILE A 116 6.14 -10.17 33.76
N ARG A 117 6.05 -11.07 34.76
CA ARG A 117 6.69 -12.39 34.69
C ARG A 117 6.26 -13.17 33.45
N GLN A 118 4.96 -13.22 33.16
CA GLN A 118 4.44 -13.88 31.95
C GLN A 118 5.02 -13.27 30.66
N ALA A 119 5.15 -11.93 30.58
CA ALA A 119 5.74 -11.27 29.42
C ALA A 119 7.22 -11.64 29.26
N LYS A 120 7.99 -11.66 30.35
CA LYS A 120 9.41 -12.00 30.35
C LYS A 120 9.66 -13.48 29.99
N GLU A 121 8.83 -14.39 30.50
CA GLU A 121 8.83 -15.82 30.11
C GLU A 121 8.59 -16.02 28.61
N MET A 122 7.84 -15.11 27.98
CA MET A 122 7.57 -15.11 26.54
C MET A 122 8.60 -14.29 25.72
N HIS A 123 9.71 -13.90 26.35
CA HIS A 123 10.75 -13.06 25.77
C HIS A 123 10.21 -11.75 25.17
N MET A 124 9.21 -11.15 25.82
CA MET A 124 8.74 -9.81 25.52
C MET A 124 9.54 -8.78 26.30
N LYS A 125 9.67 -7.58 25.73
CA LYS A 125 10.17 -6.42 26.46
C LYS A 125 9.03 -5.78 27.25
N VAL A 126 9.33 -5.26 28.44
CA VAL A 126 8.37 -4.63 29.34
C VAL A 126 8.88 -3.25 29.71
N LEU A 127 8.07 -2.22 29.48
CA LEU A 127 8.35 -0.84 29.89
C LEU A 127 7.27 -0.39 30.88
N ILE A 128 7.57 0.62 31.70
CA ILE A 128 6.58 1.29 32.55
C ILE A 128 6.39 2.74 32.13
N ALA A 129 5.15 3.15 31.87
CA ALA A 129 4.81 4.52 31.53
C ALA A 129 4.50 5.33 32.79
N VAL A 130 4.98 6.57 32.85
CA VAL A 130 4.65 7.56 33.89
C VAL A 130 4.07 8.81 33.24
N GLY A 131 3.12 9.47 33.89
CA GLY A 131 2.33 10.55 33.31
C GLY A 131 0.90 10.10 33.01
N GLY A 132 0.43 10.24 31.77
CA GLY A 132 -0.92 9.88 31.35
C GLY A 132 -2.00 10.87 31.81
N LEU A 133 -3.27 10.50 31.63
CA LEU A 133 -4.43 11.23 32.14
C LEU A 133 -5.20 10.33 33.13
N PRO A 134 -5.31 10.71 34.43
CA PRO A 134 -4.62 11.84 35.07
C PRO A 134 -3.10 11.65 35.08
N ASN A 135 -2.34 12.75 35.16
CA ASN A 135 -0.88 12.71 35.19
C ASN A 135 -0.40 12.05 36.48
N THR A 136 0.50 11.06 36.38
CA THR A 136 1.07 10.32 37.51
C THR A 136 2.55 10.66 37.78
N PHE A 137 3.08 11.71 37.17
CA PHE A 137 4.49 12.10 37.29
C PHE A 137 4.62 13.43 38.04
N HIS A 138 4.97 13.36 39.33
CA HIS A 138 5.06 14.49 40.26
C HIS A 138 6.44 14.54 40.95
N PRO A 139 7.53 14.76 40.18
CA PRO A 139 8.89 14.73 40.71
C PRO A 139 9.12 15.89 41.68
N GLY A 140 9.74 15.60 42.82
CA GLY A 140 10.05 16.57 43.88
C GLY A 140 8.84 16.99 44.74
N ILE A 141 7.64 16.46 44.46
CA ILE A 141 6.38 16.86 45.10
C ILE A 141 5.85 15.70 45.95
N LYS A 142 5.54 15.95 47.23
CA LYS A 142 4.98 14.88 48.08
C LYS A 142 3.51 14.63 47.72
N GLU A 143 3.05 13.41 47.98
CA GLU A 143 1.66 13.03 47.77
C GLU A 143 0.71 13.99 48.51
N GLY A 144 -0.36 14.42 47.83
CA GLY A 144 -1.32 15.40 48.35
C GLY A 144 -0.91 16.87 48.21
N GLN A 145 0.32 17.18 47.77
CA GLN A 145 0.73 18.56 47.45
C GLN A 145 0.29 18.98 46.05
N LYS A 146 0.07 20.28 45.87
CA LYS A 146 -0.34 20.86 44.57
C LYS A 146 0.84 20.94 43.62
N ASP A 147 0.61 20.55 42.36
CA ASP A 147 1.62 20.69 41.31
C ASP A 147 1.98 22.16 41.04
N PRO A 148 3.29 22.47 40.83
CA PRO A 148 3.72 23.76 40.29
C PRO A 148 3.29 23.90 38.83
N MET A 149 3.39 25.14 38.31
CA MET A 149 3.08 25.43 36.90
C MET A 149 3.98 24.68 35.91
N ILE A 150 5.25 24.44 36.29
CA ILE A 150 6.23 23.68 35.52
C ILE A 150 6.85 22.63 36.45
N LEU A 151 6.56 21.35 36.19
CA LEU A 151 7.07 20.24 36.99
C LEU A 151 8.61 20.18 36.91
N GLY A 152 9.26 19.98 38.06
CA GLY A 152 10.71 19.77 38.13
C GLY A 152 11.60 21.00 37.99
N ARG A 153 11.07 22.18 37.66
CA ARG A 153 11.89 23.38 37.39
C ARG A 153 12.80 23.78 38.55
N ALA A 154 12.34 23.63 39.79
CA ALA A 154 13.09 23.96 41.00
C ALA A 154 13.68 22.73 41.72
N MET A 155 13.66 21.56 41.07
CA MET A 155 14.14 20.32 41.69
C MET A 155 15.68 20.29 41.70
N PRO A 156 16.34 20.20 42.88
CA PRO A 156 17.80 20.19 42.95
C PRO A 156 18.40 18.91 42.34
N ASP A 157 19.61 19.01 41.77
CA ASP A 157 20.31 17.85 41.16
C ASP A 157 20.45 16.66 42.12
N LYS A 158 20.61 16.90 43.43
CA LYS A 158 20.64 15.83 44.46
C LYS A 158 19.33 15.01 44.47
N GLN A 159 18.18 15.67 44.32
CA GLN A 159 16.89 14.99 44.25
C GLN A 159 16.70 14.29 42.91
N ILE A 160 17.13 14.89 41.80
CA ILE A 160 17.08 14.26 40.47
C ILE A 160 17.93 12.99 40.45
N ASN A 161 19.16 13.02 40.99
CA ASN A 161 20.01 11.85 41.12
C ASN A 161 19.32 10.77 41.96
N LYS A 162 18.69 11.15 43.08
CA LYS A 162 17.99 10.20 43.94
C LYS A 162 16.78 9.56 43.26
N LEU A 163 16.03 10.35 42.49
CA LEU A 163 14.93 9.84 41.68
C LEU A 163 15.44 8.85 40.62
N ALA A 164 16.55 9.15 39.94
CA ALA A 164 17.14 8.25 38.96
C ALA A 164 17.56 6.90 39.59
N GLU A 165 18.24 6.93 40.74
CA GLU A 165 18.59 5.72 41.50
C GLU A 165 17.36 4.89 41.86
N ASN A 166 16.32 5.54 42.37
CA ASN A 166 15.09 4.88 42.78
C ASN A 166 14.33 4.28 41.59
N ILE A 167 14.35 4.96 40.42
CA ILE A 167 13.78 4.42 39.19
C ILE A 167 14.54 3.16 38.75
N VAL A 168 15.87 3.21 38.66
CA VAL A 168 16.66 2.02 38.25
C VAL A 168 16.47 0.87 39.24
N ALA A 169 16.48 1.15 40.55
CA ALA A 169 16.21 0.14 41.57
C ALA A 169 14.82 -0.51 41.41
N PHE A 170 13.79 0.29 41.11
CA PHE A 170 12.44 -0.21 40.84
C PHE A 170 12.38 -1.07 39.58
N LEU A 171 12.99 -0.62 38.48
CA LEU A 171 13.03 -1.36 37.22
C LEU A 171 13.72 -2.73 37.40
N ASN A 172 14.87 -2.75 38.09
CA ASN A 172 15.61 -3.97 38.39
C ASN A 172 14.82 -4.92 39.29
N LYS A 173 14.17 -4.39 40.35
CA LYS A 173 13.36 -5.19 41.27
C LYS A 173 12.27 -5.99 40.56
N TYR A 174 11.63 -5.41 39.55
CA TYR A 174 10.51 -6.03 38.85
C TYR A 174 10.87 -6.57 37.46
N ASN A 175 12.14 -6.56 37.06
CA ASN A 175 12.60 -7.00 35.74
C ASN A 175 11.89 -6.27 34.57
N ILE A 176 11.78 -4.94 34.71
CA ILE A 176 11.23 -4.03 33.69
C ILE A 176 12.41 -3.45 32.91
N ASP A 177 12.35 -3.47 31.58
CA ASP A 177 13.46 -3.09 30.69
C ASP A 177 13.65 -1.56 30.55
N GLY A 178 12.69 -0.75 31.01
CA GLY A 178 12.80 0.70 30.88
C GLY A 178 11.55 1.50 31.22
N ILE A 179 11.60 2.80 30.93
CA ILE A 179 10.59 3.80 31.28
C ILE A 179 10.06 4.53 30.04
N VAL A 180 8.77 4.86 30.05
CA VAL A 180 8.12 5.70 29.03
C VAL A 180 7.63 7.00 29.67
N TYR A 181 8.12 8.13 29.19
CA TYR A 181 7.63 9.45 29.56
C TYR A 181 6.38 9.79 28.75
N SER A 182 5.22 9.77 29.39
CA SER A 182 3.93 10.09 28.78
C SER A 182 3.32 11.31 29.47
N PHE A 183 4.08 12.40 29.62
CA PHE A 183 3.66 13.56 30.40
C PHE A 183 2.48 14.28 29.75
N LYS A 184 1.50 14.67 30.57
CA LYS A 184 0.32 15.45 30.16
C LYS A 184 0.23 16.81 30.86
N LYS A 185 1.34 17.24 31.44
CA LYS A 185 1.56 18.53 32.08
C LYS A 185 2.91 19.11 31.66
N HIS A 186 3.01 20.44 31.69
CA HIS A 186 4.25 21.15 31.40
C HIS A 186 5.34 20.72 32.38
N THR A 187 6.41 20.15 31.85
CA THR A 187 7.52 19.57 32.60
C THR A 187 8.82 20.21 32.11
N SER A 188 9.72 20.56 33.02
CA SER A 188 10.98 21.21 32.64
C SER A 188 11.80 20.29 31.73
N SER A 189 12.14 20.77 30.53
CA SER A 189 13.02 20.06 29.59
C SER A 189 14.39 19.73 30.20
N ASP A 190 14.89 20.59 31.08
CA ASP A 190 16.15 20.40 31.80
C ASP A 190 16.05 19.24 32.81
N LEU A 191 14.92 19.09 33.50
CA LEU A 191 14.66 17.93 34.35
C LEU A 191 14.67 16.64 33.53
N ILE A 192 13.94 16.60 32.41
CA ILE A 192 13.81 15.39 31.58
C ILE A 192 15.18 14.95 31.07
N ASP A 193 15.99 15.89 30.60
CA ASP A 193 17.32 15.61 30.06
C ASP A 193 18.30 15.14 31.14
N LYS A 194 18.37 15.85 32.27
CA LYS A 194 19.21 15.44 33.40
C LYS A 194 18.79 14.08 33.94
N LEU A 195 17.50 13.84 34.14
CA LEU A 195 16.99 12.56 34.61
C LEU A 195 17.38 11.43 33.65
N SER A 196 17.17 11.62 32.35
CA SER A 196 17.50 10.63 31.32
C SER A 196 18.99 10.31 31.27
N THR A 197 19.82 11.35 31.30
CA THR A 197 21.29 11.22 31.36
C THR A 197 21.73 10.44 32.60
N LYS A 198 21.12 10.70 33.76
CA LYS A 198 21.45 9.99 35.00
C LYS A 198 20.98 8.54 34.97
N LEU A 199 19.79 8.25 34.43
CA LEU A 199 19.32 6.88 34.23
C LEU A 199 20.31 6.07 33.39
N LYS A 200 20.72 6.60 32.23
CA LYS A 200 21.72 5.96 31.35
C LYS A 200 23.10 5.82 31.99
N LYS A 201 23.46 6.73 32.91
CA LYS A 201 24.72 6.63 33.67
C LYS A 201 24.67 5.51 34.70
N ILE A 202 23.53 5.30 35.36
CA ILE A 202 23.36 4.27 36.40
C ILE A 202 23.20 2.90 35.74
N ASP A 203 22.39 2.81 34.69
CA ASP A 203 22.20 1.62 33.88
C ASP A 203 22.26 1.97 32.38
N PRO A 204 23.37 1.68 31.69
CA PRO A 204 23.51 1.94 30.26
C PRO A 204 22.49 1.19 29.39
N ASN A 205 21.90 0.11 29.89
CA ASN A 205 20.94 -0.71 29.15
C ASN A 205 19.48 -0.27 29.36
N VAL A 206 19.22 0.66 30.29
CA VAL A 206 17.86 1.14 30.53
C VAL A 206 17.27 1.74 29.26
N ILE A 207 16.07 1.32 28.89
CA ILE A 207 15.37 1.87 27.73
C ILE A 207 14.64 3.13 28.18
N ILE A 208 14.88 4.24 27.48
CA ILE A 208 14.18 5.50 27.71
C ILE A 208 13.33 5.82 26.47
N SER A 209 12.02 5.86 26.66
CA SER A 209 11.05 6.17 25.62
C SER A 209 10.26 7.42 25.96
N ALA A 210 9.81 8.16 24.95
CA ALA A 210 8.85 9.25 25.11
C ALA A 210 7.56 8.93 24.34
N ALA A 211 6.40 9.30 24.89
CA ALA A 211 5.09 9.17 24.26
C ALA A 211 4.42 10.55 24.11
N PRO A 212 4.96 11.43 23.25
CA PRO A 212 4.43 12.78 23.02
C PRO A 212 3.14 12.74 22.20
N ASP A 213 2.29 13.74 22.40
CA ASP A 213 1.22 14.07 21.44
C ASP A 213 1.80 14.89 20.29
N VAL A 214 1.08 14.94 19.16
CA VAL A 214 1.49 15.73 18.00
C VAL A 214 0.60 16.95 17.84
N LYS A 215 1.21 18.13 17.73
CA LYS A 215 0.51 19.37 17.37
C LYS A 215 1.34 20.19 16.41
N ASP A 216 0.76 20.56 15.26
CA ASP A 216 1.47 21.30 14.21
C ASP A 216 2.82 20.68 13.81
N TYR A 217 2.89 19.35 13.81
CA TYR A 217 4.11 18.56 13.58
C TYR A 217 5.23 18.77 14.62
N GLN A 218 4.90 19.26 15.81
CA GLN A 218 5.78 19.34 16.98
C GLN A 218 5.39 18.26 18.00
N LEU A 219 6.38 17.84 18.81
CA LEU A 219 6.20 16.86 19.87
C LEU A 219 5.89 17.57 21.17
N VAL A 220 4.66 17.44 21.67
CA VAL A 220 4.19 18.18 22.84
C VAL A 220 3.86 17.28 24.02
N THR A 221 4.04 17.80 25.24
CA THR A 221 3.50 17.20 26.48
C THR A 221 2.06 17.65 26.73
N THR A 222 1.78 18.94 26.52
CA THR A 222 0.46 19.55 26.65
C THR A 222 0.44 20.89 25.93
N GLY A 223 -0.70 21.27 25.35
CA GLY A 223 -0.87 22.56 24.70
C GLY A 223 0.09 22.76 23.53
N THR A 224 1.15 23.55 23.73
CA THR A 224 2.22 23.84 22.73
C THR A 224 3.62 23.63 23.32
N ASN A 225 3.72 22.93 24.45
CA ASN A 225 4.98 22.79 25.20
C ASN A 225 5.81 21.64 24.64
N ASN A 226 6.96 21.95 24.06
CA ASN A 226 7.88 20.99 23.44
C ASN A 226 8.94 20.48 24.42
N ASP A 227 8.50 19.96 25.57
CA ASP A 227 9.40 19.67 26.70
C ASP A 227 10.43 18.56 26.40
N TYR A 228 10.13 17.67 25.46
CA TYR A 228 11.01 16.55 25.08
C TYR A 228 12.18 16.95 24.18
N ASP A 229 12.12 18.10 23.50
CA ASP A 229 13.00 18.44 22.38
C ASP A 229 14.49 18.37 22.77
N LYS A 230 14.85 18.90 23.94
CA LYS A 230 16.24 18.90 24.43
C LYS A 230 16.77 17.47 24.58
N THR A 231 16.07 16.64 25.35
CA THR A 231 16.46 15.24 25.61
C THR A 231 16.50 14.39 24.33
N ILE A 232 15.60 14.65 23.38
CA ILE A 232 15.61 14.00 22.06
C ILE A 232 16.86 14.41 21.27
N GLN A 233 17.17 15.70 21.22
CA GLN A 233 18.31 16.24 20.46
C GLN A 233 19.65 15.76 21.02
N ASP A 234 19.77 15.69 22.34
CA ASP A 234 20.94 15.12 23.02
C ASP A 234 21.03 13.60 22.85
N GLY A 235 19.98 12.99 22.30
CA GLY A 235 19.93 11.57 21.95
C GLY A 235 19.84 10.67 23.18
N ASN A 236 19.24 11.16 24.25
CA ASN A 236 18.97 10.44 25.49
C ASN A 236 17.63 9.65 25.42
N ILE A 237 16.83 9.88 24.38
CA ILE A 237 15.64 9.09 24.05
C ILE A 237 15.97 8.01 23.02
N ASP A 238 15.75 6.75 23.37
CA ASP A 238 15.94 5.60 22.47
C ASP A 238 14.74 5.43 21.53
N TYR A 239 13.52 5.63 22.04
CA TYR A 239 12.27 5.41 21.31
C TYR A 239 11.28 6.57 21.49
N ILE A 240 10.57 6.90 20.42
CA ILE A 240 9.44 7.83 20.42
C ILE A 240 8.20 7.02 20.03
N MET A 241 7.28 6.87 20.97
CA MET A 241 5.95 6.32 20.80
C MET A 241 5.02 7.47 20.40
N LEU A 242 4.99 7.80 19.11
CA LEU A 242 4.29 8.96 18.57
C LEU A 242 2.78 8.77 18.69
N VAL A 243 2.12 9.53 19.56
CA VAL A 243 0.67 9.46 19.74
C VAL A 243 0.00 10.30 18.66
N GLU A 244 -0.60 9.63 17.68
CA GLU A 244 -1.29 10.26 16.54
C GLU A 244 -2.81 10.05 16.66
N PHE A 245 -3.36 10.34 17.84
CA PHE A 245 -4.80 10.40 18.08
C PHE A 245 -5.14 11.32 19.27
N ASN A 246 -6.39 11.83 19.31
CA ASN A 246 -6.98 12.84 20.20
C ASN A 246 -6.85 14.32 19.77
N THR A 247 -6.10 14.65 18.73
CA THR A 247 -5.94 16.04 18.24
C THR A 247 -6.07 16.10 16.71
N TYR A 248 -6.91 16.98 16.18
CA TYR A 248 -7.03 17.15 14.72
C TYR A 248 -5.67 17.48 14.06
N PRO A 249 -5.29 16.87 12.90
CA PRO A 249 -6.10 16.09 11.96
C PRO A 249 -5.94 14.55 12.09
N GLU A 250 -5.76 14.02 13.29
CA GLU A 250 -5.46 12.59 13.52
C GLU A 250 -6.60 11.61 13.19
N ASN A 251 -7.74 12.09 12.69
CA ASN A 251 -8.78 11.25 12.07
C ASN A 251 -8.55 10.99 10.57
N ASP A 252 -7.54 11.64 9.94
CA ASP A 252 -7.10 11.36 8.58
C ASP A 252 -5.94 10.35 8.60
N PRO A 253 -6.13 9.13 8.07
CA PRO A 253 -5.06 8.14 7.99
C PRO A 253 -3.80 8.65 7.28
N ASN A 254 -3.90 9.57 6.32
CA ASN A 254 -2.72 10.11 5.63
C ASN A 254 -1.75 10.84 6.56
N PHE A 255 -2.24 11.33 7.70
CA PHE A 255 -1.43 12.00 8.69
C PHE A 255 -0.25 11.14 9.14
N ILE A 256 -0.42 9.82 9.30
CA ILE A 256 0.62 8.88 9.74
C ILE A 256 1.91 8.99 8.91
N TYR A 257 1.77 9.08 7.58
CA TYR A 257 2.93 9.22 6.70
C TYR A 257 3.37 10.68 6.58
N ASP A 258 2.41 11.60 6.47
CA ASP A 258 2.67 13.02 6.20
C ASP A 258 3.34 13.73 7.38
N SER A 259 3.03 13.34 8.60
CA SER A 259 3.60 13.86 9.84
C SER A 259 5.06 13.40 10.02
N TYR A 260 5.36 12.16 9.64
CA TYR A 260 6.58 11.45 10.00
C TYR A 260 7.85 12.22 9.65
N ALA A 261 8.00 12.62 8.39
CA ALA A 261 9.17 13.37 7.92
C ALA A 261 9.22 14.80 8.49
N LYS A 262 8.05 15.44 8.67
CA LYS A 262 7.95 16.80 9.19
C LYS A 262 8.38 16.86 10.66
N ILE A 263 7.94 15.89 11.46
CA ILE A 263 8.28 15.76 12.88
C ILE A 263 9.77 15.50 13.06
N ILE A 264 10.34 14.54 12.31
CA ILE A 264 11.78 14.26 12.36
C ILE A 264 12.60 15.52 12.10
N LYS A 265 12.20 16.31 11.09
CA LYS A 265 12.87 17.56 10.74
C LYS A 265 12.71 18.63 11.82
N LYS A 266 11.49 18.84 12.33
CA LYS A 266 11.21 19.90 13.32
C LYS A 266 11.84 19.62 14.68
N ALA A 267 11.65 18.42 15.22
CA ALA A 267 12.18 18.01 16.52
C ALA A 267 13.66 17.58 16.46
N LYS A 268 14.28 17.59 15.27
CA LYS A 268 15.68 17.20 15.02
C LYS A 268 16.02 15.81 15.58
N ILE A 269 15.14 14.84 15.32
CA ILE A 269 15.24 13.49 15.89
C ILE A 269 16.51 12.79 15.37
N PRO A 270 17.45 12.36 16.24
CA PRO A 270 18.65 11.64 15.83
C PRO A 270 18.34 10.31 15.14
N LEU A 271 19.25 9.79 14.31
CA LEU A 271 19.03 8.53 13.58
C LEU A 271 18.97 7.30 14.51
N LYS A 272 19.69 7.37 15.64
CA LYS A 272 19.69 6.33 16.67
C LYS A 272 18.34 6.20 17.40
N THR A 273 17.54 7.28 17.43
CA THR A 273 16.22 7.29 18.04
C THR A 273 15.19 6.69 17.08
N LYS A 274 14.51 5.65 17.55
CA LYS A 274 13.48 4.94 16.78
C LYS A 274 12.09 5.51 17.07
N ILE A 275 11.15 5.30 16.16
CA ILE A 275 9.79 5.85 16.19
C ILE A 275 8.80 4.73 15.94
N SER A 276 7.81 4.60 16.81
CA SER A 276 6.61 3.79 16.58
C SER A 276 5.36 4.66 16.61
N ILE A 277 4.40 4.37 15.74
CA ILE A 277 3.12 5.08 15.68
C ILE A 277 2.16 4.45 16.68
N VAL A 278 1.59 5.25 17.58
CA VAL A 278 0.61 4.81 18.57
C VAL A 278 -0.79 5.11 18.06
N GLU A 279 -1.63 4.09 17.98
CA GLU A 279 -3.03 4.18 17.56
C GLU A 279 -3.95 3.50 18.59
N PRO A 280 -5.23 3.88 18.67
CA PRO A 280 -6.20 3.13 19.43
C PRO A 280 -6.32 1.69 18.90
N THR A 281 -6.54 0.71 19.77
CA THR A 281 -6.72 -0.70 19.34
C THR A 281 -8.12 -0.98 18.82
N THR A 282 -9.10 -0.15 19.22
CA THR A 282 -10.50 -0.22 18.79
C THR A 282 -11.13 1.18 18.79
N ALA A 283 -12.34 1.30 18.22
CA ALA A 283 -13.09 2.56 18.18
C ALA A 283 -13.49 3.11 19.56
N VAL A 284 -13.50 2.28 20.61
CA VAL A 284 -13.85 2.67 21.98
C VAL A 284 -12.61 2.90 22.85
N ALA A 285 -11.40 2.76 22.28
CA ALA A 285 -10.16 2.91 23.03
C ALA A 285 -9.62 4.35 23.08
N GLY A 286 -10.14 5.25 22.25
CA GLY A 286 -9.80 6.67 22.22
C GLY A 286 -11.03 7.55 22.05
N GLY A 287 -10.80 8.86 21.90
CA GLY A 287 -11.85 9.82 21.59
C GLY A 287 -12.38 9.72 20.15
N VAL A 288 -13.13 10.74 19.72
CA VAL A 288 -13.63 10.84 18.33
C VAL A 288 -12.55 11.26 17.33
N ASP A 289 -11.44 11.84 17.80
CA ASP A 289 -10.32 12.24 16.96
C ASP A 289 -9.35 11.07 16.78
N THR A 290 -9.82 10.03 16.09
CA THR A 290 -9.05 8.82 15.79
C THR A 290 -9.38 8.35 14.38
N ILE A 291 -8.49 7.55 13.78
CA ILE A 291 -8.72 6.90 12.48
C ILE A 291 -10.00 6.02 12.44
N TYR A 292 -10.54 5.64 13.60
CA TYR A 292 -11.76 4.84 13.72
C TYR A 292 -13.02 5.65 13.47
N HIS A 293 -12.96 6.97 13.62
CA HIS A 293 -14.09 7.87 13.43
C HIS A 293 -13.75 8.86 12.31
N PRO A 294 -13.75 8.40 11.05
CA PRO A 294 -13.54 9.31 9.92
C PRO A 294 -14.57 10.45 10.03
N TYR A 295 -14.12 11.68 9.85
CA TYR A 295 -14.89 12.92 10.05
C TYR A 295 -15.22 13.30 11.52
N GLY A 296 -14.60 12.65 12.52
CA GLY A 296 -14.75 13.02 13.94
C GLY A 296 -16.11 12.68 14.54
N SER A 297 -16.82 11.67 13.99
CA SER A 297 -18.17 11.29 14.42
C SER A 297 -18.22 9.87 14.98
N SER A 298 -18.68 9.74 16.23
CA SER A 298 -18.90 8.45 16.90
C SER A 298 -20.13 7.67 16.45
N THR A 299 -20.95 8.20 15.54
CA THR A 299 -22.23 7.56 15.14
C THR A 299 -22.05 6.32 14.25
N LYS A 300 -20.91 6.19 13.59
CA LYS A 300 -20.58 5.06 12.69
C LYS A 300 -19.08 4.75 12.77
N PRO A 301 -18.59 4.23 13.91
CA PRO A 301 -17.19 3.87 14.04
C PRO A 301 -16.82 2.76 13.04
N LEU A 302 -15.57 2.79 12.59
CA LEU A 302 -14.96 1.70 11.86
C LEU A 302 -14.69 0.52 12.79
N THR A 303 -14.70 -0.70 12.24
CA THR A 303 -14.12 -1.85 12.93
C THR A 303 -12.59 -1.78 12.92
N THR A 304 -11.92 -2.52 13.80
CA THR A 304 -10.45 -2.64 13.83
C THR A 304 -9.87 -3.05 12.48
N GLN A 305 -10.49 -4.00 11.78
CA GLN A 305 -10.04 -4.40 10.44
C GLN A 305 -10.23 -3.29 9.40
N GLN A 306 -11.28 -2.48 9.52
CA GLN A 306 -11.51 -1.35 8.62
C GLN A 306 -10.51 -0.23 8.87
N ALA A 307 -10.24 0.11 10.13
CA ALA A 307 -9.22 1.09 10.50
C ALA A 307 -7.82 0.63 10.04
N ILE A 308 -7.45 -0.64 10.26
CA ILE A 308 -6.16 -1.19 9.81
C ILE A 308 -6.01 -1.15 8.29
N LYS A 309 -7.08 -1.37 7.52
CA LYS A 309 -7.04 -1.20 6.06
C LYS A 309 -6.68 0.23 5.64
N LEU A 310 -6.95 1.23 6.46
CA LEU A 310 -6.57 2.62 6.22
C LEU A 310 -5.13 2.91 6.68
N ILE A 311 -4.68 2.26 7.75
CA ILE A 311 -3.30 2.37 8.27
C ILE A 311 -2.28 1.70 7.34
N LEU A 312 -2.57 0.51 6.82
CA LEU A 312 -1.63 -0.33 6.06
C LEU A 312 -0.96 0.39 4.86
N PRO A 313 -1.68 1.17 4.03
CA PRO A 313 -1.05 1.96 2.96
C PRO A 313 -0.04 3.00 3.44
N GLN A 314 -0.18 3.49 4.67
CA GLN A 314 0.74 4.48 5.24
C GLN A 314 1.96 3.78 5.83
N LEU A 315 1.76 2.67 6.52
CA LEU A 315 2.85 1.83 6.99
C LEU A 315 3.68 1.25 5.84
N GLU A 316 3.05 0.96 4.70
CA GLU A 316 3.75 0.55 3.48
C GLU A 316 4.82 1.57 3.05
N LYS A 317 4.52 2.87 3.20
CA LYS A 317 5.45 3.97 2.91
C LYS A 317 6.53 4.13 3.99
N LEU A 318 6.24 3.74 5.24
CA LEU A 318 7.14 3.88 6.39
C LEU A 318 8.03 2.66 6.67
N ARG A 319 7.65 1.45 6.24
CA ARG A 319 8.23 0.17 6.71
C ARG A 319 9.75 0.04 6.60
N PHE A 320 10.37 0.80 5.70
CA PHE A 320 11.82 0.81 5.49
C PHE A 320 12.52 2.09 5.95
N LYS A 321 11.78 3.09 6.45
CA LYS A 321 12.40 4.30 6.97
C LYS A 321 13.27 3.91 8.18
N PRO A 322 14.50 4.44 8.28
CA PRO A 322 15.52 3.92 9.22
C PRO A 322 15.16 4.09 10.70
N ARG A 323 14.31 5.07 11.00
CA ARG A 323 13.80 5.31 12.36
C ARG A 323 12.50 4.54 12.63
N PHE A 324 11.83 3.95 11.64
CA PHE A 324 10.53 3.32 11.86
C PHE A 324 10.67 1.93 12.49
N ALA A 325 10.26 1.83 13.76
CA ALA A 325 10.30 0.62 14.56
C ALA A 325 8.96 -0.13 14.59
N GLY A 326 7.85 0.47 14.18
CA GLY A 326 6.57 -0.23 14.08
C GLY A 326 5.41 0.55 14.68
N VAL A 327 4.52 -0.15 15.38
CA VAL A 327 3.26 0.39 15.88
C VAL A 327 3.05 0.04 17.35
N ALA A 328 2.26 0.84 18.04
CA ALA A 328 1.84 0.61 19.40
C ALA A 328 0.31 0.78 19.53
N GLY A 329 -0.31 -0.07 20.33
CA GLY A 329 -1.76 -0.04 20.58
C GLY A 329 -2.10 0.52 21.95
N TRP A 330 -3.01 1.51 21.99
CA TRP A 330 -3.75 1.89 23.19
C TRP A 330 -5.17 1.32 23.10
N SER A 331 -5.53 0.23 23.78
CA SER A 331 -4.76 -0.56 24.73
C SER A 331 -5.07 -2.06 24.61
N LEU A 332 -4.23 -2.91 25.21
CA LEU A 332 -4.44 -4.35 25.34
C LEU A 332 -5.72 -4.67 26.11
N ASN A 333 -6.06 -3.89 27.13
CA ASN A 333 -7.28 -4.07 27.91
C ASN A 333 -8.51 -4.06 27.00
N ILE A 334 -8.56 -3.12 26.06
CA ILE A 334 -9.69 -2.98 25.15
C ILE A 334 -9.57 -3.95 23.98
N ASP A 335 -8.36 -4.26 23.52
CA ASP A 335 -8.16 -5.25 22.45
C ASP A 335 -8.57 -6.67 22.87
N TYR A 336 -8.50 -7.02 24.16
CA TYR A 336 -8.84 -8.36 24.67
C TYR A 336 -10.08 -8.44 25.55
N ALA A 337 -10.58 -7.31 26.06
CA ALA A 337 -11.78 -7.24 26.90
C ALA A 337 -12.74 -6.13 26.45
N SER A 338 -12.86 -5.94 25.13
CA SER A 338 -13.66 -4.92 24.46
C SER A 338 -15.14 -4.87 24.88
N ASP A 339 -15.71 -6.02 25.26
CA ASP A 339 -17.07 -6.16 25.77
C ASP A 339 -17.30 -5.38 27.07
N LEU A 340 -16.28 -5.25 27.93
CA LEU A 340 -16.36 -4.40 29.14
C LEU A 340 -16.44 -2.90 28.82
N TYR A 341 -16.15 -2.55 27.57
CA TYR A 341 -16.15 -1.17 27.05
C TYR A 341 -17.24 -0.97 25.98
N GLY A 342 -18.22 -1.88 25.90
CA GLY A 342 -19.37 -1.75 25.00
C GLY A 342 -19.11 -2.16 23.54
N SER A 343 -17.97 -2.80 23.24
CA SER A 343 -17.63 -3.29 21.90
C SER A 343 -17.69 -4.82 21.85
N TYR A 344 -18.90 -5.35 21.69
CA TYR A 344 -19.20 -6.79 21.75
C TYR A 344 -18.77 -7.57 20.48
N GLU A 345 -18.63 -6.89 19.35
CA GLU A 345 -18.27 -7.52 18.06
C GLU A 345 -16.76 -7.48 17.76
N HIS A 346 -15.95 -6.87 18.63
CA HIS A 346 -14.50 -6.82 18.43
C HIS A 346 -13.85 -8.19 18.62
N THR A 347 -12.94 -8.53 17.72
CA THR A 347 -12.21 -9.80 17.77
C THR A 347 -10.95 -9.63 18.61
N PRO A 348 -10.75 -10.42 19.69
CA PRO A 348 -9.58 -10.26 20.55
C PRO A 348 -8.24 -10.34 19.79
N GLY A 349 -7.37 -9.35 20.02
CA GLY A 349 -6.05 -9.29 19.41
C GLY A 349 -6.03 -8.90 17.93
N ALA A 350 -7.16 -8.44 17.36
CA ALA A 350 -7.26 -8.10 15.94
C ALA A 350 -6.22 -7.04 15.53
N PHE A 351 -5.92 -6.08 16.40
CA PHE A 351 -4.94 -5.03 16.13
C PHE A 351 -3.57 -5.61 15.76
N ALA A 352 -3.00 -6.47 16.60
CA ALA A 352 -1.71 -7.09 16.32
C ALA A 352 -1.78 -8.12 15.17
N LYS A 353 -2.83 -8.95 15.12
CA LYS A 353 -2.97 -10.01 14.11
C LYS A 353 -2.91 -9.47 12.69
N ASP A 354 -3.56 -8.34 12.44
CA ASP A 354 -3.69 -7.78 11.11
C ASP A 354 -2.49 -6.89 10.74
N LEU A 355 -1.73 -6.39 11.73
CA LEU A 355 -0.52 -5.59 11.50
C LEU A 355 0.77 -6.44 11.44
N ARG A 356 0.80 -7.64 12.02
CA ARG A 356 2.02 -8.48 12.13
C ARG A 356 2.74 -8.75 10.81
N SER A 357 1.99 -8.94 9.72
CA SER A 357 2.58 -9.18 8.40
C SER A 357 3.28 -7.95 7.86
N CYS A 358 2.68 -6.77 8.05
CA CYS A 358 3.30 -5.50 7.69
C CYS A 358 4.57 -5.25 8.51
N ILE A 359 4.47 -5.37 9.83
CA ILE A 359 5.57 -4.99 10.73
C ILE A 359 6.74 -5.98 10.70
N TYR A 360 6.47 -7.28 10.75
CA TYR A 360 7.53 -8.28 10.85
C TYR A 360 7.99 -8.85 9.52
N LYS A 361 7.13 -8.85 8.50
CA LYS A 361 7.46 -9.38 7.18
C LYS A 361 7.61 -8.31 6.10
N ASN A 362 7.34 -7.04 6.43
CA ASN A 362 7.25 -5.96 5.45
C ASN A 362 6.26 -6.31 4.32
N ILE A 363 5.09 -6.86 4.68
CA ILE A 363 4.01 -7.15 3.73
C ILE A 363 2.76 -6.43 4.26
N CYS A 364 2.60 -5.15 3.89
CA CYS A 364 1.49 -4.31 4.32
C CYS A 364 0.31 -4.33 3.34
N ALA A 365 0.57 -4.72 2.10
CA ALA A 365 -0.45 -5.09 1.12
C ALA A 365 -0.14 -6.49 0.58
N PRO A 366 -1.14 -7.28 0.15
CA PRO A 366 -0.88 -8.54 -0.53
C PRO A 366 0.05 -8.28 -1.74
N MET A 367 1.17 -9.00 -1.80
CA MET A 367 2.08 -8.96 -2.95
C MET A 367 1.27 -9.29 -4.20
N GLN A 368 1.16 -8.32 -5.10
CA GLN A 368 0.43 -8.50 -6.35
C GLN A 368 1.37 -9.11 -7.39
N ASN A 369 0.95 -10.24 -7.97
CA ASN A 369 1.70 -10.93 -9.03
C ASN A 369 1.78 -10.14 -10.35
N LYS A 370 1.05 -9.02 -10.45
CA LYS A 370 1.00 -8.14 -11.62
C LYS A 370 1.28 -6.71 -11.15
N MET A 371 2.23 -6.02 -11.78
CA MET A 371 2.50 -4.61 -11.48
C MET A 371 1.27 -3.76 -11.84
N HIS A 372 0.89 -2.85 -10.95
CA HIS A 372 -0.10 -1.82 -11.27
C HIS A 372 0.56 -0.66 -11.99
N GLY A 373 0.05 -0.32 -13.17
CA GLY A 373 0.61 0.73 -14.01
C GLY A 373 1.67 0.22 -15.00
N PRO A 374 2.40 1.12 -15.67
CA PRO A 374 3.39 0.75 -16.67
C PRO A 374 4.61 0.04 -16.06
N VAL A 375 5.18 -0.88 -16.83
CA VAL A 375 6.53 -1.39 -16.60
C VAL A 375 7.52 -0.26 -16.87
N ILE A 376 8.32 0.09 -15.85
CA ILE A 376 9.40 1.07 -15.91
C ILE A 376 10.68 0.34 -15.54
N ALA A 377 11.38 -0.13 -16.56
CA ALA A 377 12.56 -0.96 -16.41
C ALA A 377 13.84 -0.25 -16.84
N SER A 378 14.97 -0.63 -16.26
CA SER A 378 16.29 -0.22 -16.74
C SER A 378 17.30 -1.35 -16.59
N PHE A 379 18.17 -1.47 -17.60
CA PHE A 379 19.32 -2.37 -17.51
C PHE A 379 20.43 -1.71 -16.68
N LEU A 380 20.98 -2.46 -15.71
CA LEU A 380 22.07 -2.07 -14.84
C LEU A 380 23.35 -2.83 -15.23
N PRO A 381 24.31 -2.18 -15.89
CA PRO A 381 25.60 -2.79 -16.23
C PRO A 381 26.45 -3.05 -14.98
N LEU A 382 26.67 -4.32 -14.65
CA LEU A 382 27.46 -4.78 -13.49
C LEU A 382 28.97 -4.59 -13.67
N TRP A 383 29.43 -4.39 -14.90
CA TRP A 383 30.81 -4.00 -15.19
C TRP A 383 31.08 -2.50 -15.04
N GLY A 384 30.04 -1.73 -14.69
CA GLY A 384 30.10 -0.33 -14.29
C GLY A 384 30.03 0.66 -15.45
N LYS A 385 31.14 0.93 -16.14
CA LYS A 385 31.19 1.97 -17.19
C LYS A 385 31.04 1.38 -18.59
N ASN A 386 30.25 2.04 -19.42
CA ASN A 386 30.11 1.82 -20.84
C ASN A 386 30.75 2.96 -21.63
N SER A 387 31.23 2.66 -22.83
CA SER A 387 31.58 3.69 -23.80
C SER A 387 30.46 3.80 -24.82
N SER A 388 30.06 5.03 -25.17
CA SER A 388 29.07 5.24 -26.22
C SER A 388 29.60 4.71 -27.55
N TYR A 389 28.76 4.49 -28.54
CA TYR A 389 29.23 4.35 -29.91
C TYR A 389 29.85 5.67 -30.39
N ASN A 390 30.78 5.58 -31.34
CA ASN A 390 31.39 6.74 -31.95
C ASN A 390 30.35 7.46 -32.81
N ILE A 391 30.10 8.73 -32.52
CA ILE A 391 29.23 9.58 -33.32
C ILE A 391 30.03 10.76 -33.85
N PHE A 392 30.29 10.78 -35.15
CA PHE A 392 31.06 11.84 -35.83
C PHE A 392 32.41 12.14 -35.16
N GLY A 393 33.15 11.09 -34.78
CA GLY A 393 34.46 11.20 -34.14
C GLY A 393 34.43 11.43 -32.63
N LYS A 394 33.24 11.46 -32.00
CA LYS A 394 33.08 11.71 -30.56
C LYS A 394 32.54 10.49 -29.82
N GLN A 395 33.07 10.25 -28.63
CA GLN A 395 32.67 9.17 -27.73
C GLN A 395 32.67 9.67 -26.30
N ILE A 396 31.73 9.20 -25.48
CA ILE A 396 31.67 9.50 -24.05
C ILE A 396 31.66 8.21 -23.24
N THR A 397 32.09 8.28 -21.98
CA THR A 397 32.07 7.16 -21.05
C THR A 397 31.02 7.39 -19.96
N SER A 398 30.24 6.35 -19.64
CA SER A 398 29.22 6.40 -18.61
C SER A 398 29.76 6.42 -17.19
N LYS A 399 28.89 6.82 -16.27
CA LYS A 399 29.17 6.80 -14.83
C LYS A 399 28.46 5.58 -14.22
N PRO A 400 29.16 4.74 -13.43
CA PRO A 400 28.52 3.63 -12.74
C PRO A 400 27.47 4.14 -11.75
N ILE A 401 26.44 3.34 -11.54
CA ILE A 401 25.43 3.59 -10.51
C ILE A 401 25.98 3.17 -9.16
N ASP A 402 25.92 4.04 -8.16
CA ASP A 402 26.33 3.66 -6.81
C ASP A 402 25.34 2.66 -6.21
N LEU A 403 25.80 1.43 -5.93
CA LEU A 403 25.01 0.36 -5.32
C LEU A 403 25.16 0.32 -3.79
N GLN A 404 26.00 1.18 -3.21
CA GLN A 404 26.25 1.19 -1.78
C GLN A 404 25.00 1.67 -1.04
N ILE A 405 24.43 0.80 -0.21
CA ILE A 405 23.34 1.20 0.68
C ILE A 405 23.92 2.13 1.76
N PRO A 406 23.48 3.41 1.82
CA PRO A 406 23.97 4.35 2.81
C PRO A 406 23.55 3.92 4.22
N LYS A 407 24.45 4.10 5.20
CA LYS A 407 24.16 3.80 6.61
C LYS A 407 23.24 4.83 7.27
N GLU A 408 23.27 6.06 6.76
CA GLU A 408 22.69 7.23 7.46
C GLU A 408 21.50 7.88 6.74
N LYS A 409 21.24 7.47 5.49
CA LYS A 409 20.20 8.03 4.63
C LYS A 409 19.42 6.91 3.96
N GLU A 410 18.26 7.24 3.42
CA GLU A 410 17.50 6.31 2.60
C GLU A 410 18.10 6.29 1.19
N TYR A 411 18.42 5.10 0.65
CA TYR A 411 19.00 4.98 -0.68
C TYR A 411 18.11 5.63 -1.75
N CYS A 412 16.79 5.46 -1.68
CA CYS A 412 15.87 6.06 -2.66
C CYS A 412 15.70 7.57 -2.51
N ASP A 413 15.98 8.13 -1.33
CA ASP A 413 15.96 9.59 -1.14
C ASP A 413 17.24 10.19 -1.75
N GLN A 414 18.36 9.45 -1.72
CA GLN A 414 19.63 9.86 -2.34
C GLN A 414 19.70 9.59 -3.85
N TYR A 415 19.09 8.48 -4.31
CA TYR A 415 19.11 8.03 -5.70
C TYR A 415 17.68 7.87 -6.26
N PRO A 416 16.89 8.96 -6.33
CA PRO A 416 15.49 8.89 -6.75
C PRO A 416 15.33 8.37 -8.18
N GLY A 417 16.26 8.67 -9.09
CA GLY A 417 16.25 8.18 -10.48
C GLY A 417 16.31 6.65 -10.57
N VAL A 418 17.18 6.01 -9.78
CA VAL A 418 17.22 4.54 -9.67
C VAL A 418 15.87 4.03 -9.16
N CYS A 419 15.32 4.68 -8.14
CA CYS A 419 14.07 4.25 -7.49
C CYS A 419 12.78 4.61 -8.24
N LYS A 420 12.83 5.33 -9.36
CA LYS A 420 11.69 5.46 -10.28
C LYS A 420 11.42 4.16 -11.05
N ASN A 421 12.44 3.33 -11.25
CA ASN A 421 12.29 2.01 -11.87
C ASN A 421 11.52 1.06 -10.95
N ASN A 422 10.52 0.36 -11.49
CA ASN A 422 9.86 -0.75 -10.82
C ASN A 422 10.48 -2.12 -11.18
N VAL A 423 11.29 -2.17 -12.24
CA VAL A 423 12.12 -3.33 -12.61
C VAL A 423 13.56 -2.89 -12.86
N ILE A 424 14.53 -3.62 -12.32
CA ILE A 424 15.96 -3.44 -12.60
C ILE A 424 16.49 -4.74 -13.17
N ILE A 425 17.18 -4.66 -14.31
CA ILE A 425 17.70 -5.83 -15.01
C ILE A 425 19.22 -5.79 -14.93
N ALA A 426 19.81 -6.54 -14.01
CA ALA A 426 21.25 -6.60 -13.83
C ALA A 426 21.90 -7.31 -15.02
N ALA A 427 22.78 -6.63 -15.74
CA ALA A 427 23.49 -7.13 -16.91
C ALA A 427 24.98 -7.28 -16.57
N TYR A 428 25.67 -8.41 -16.76
CA TYR A 428 25.19 -9.69 -17.28
C TYR A 428 25.65 -10.86 -16.41
N LEU A 429 24.87 -11.93 -16.51
CA LEU A 429 25.25 -13.30 -16.22
C LEU A 429 25.75 -13.94 -17.52
N THR A 430 27.06 -14.17 -17.61
CA THR A 430 27.71 -14.76 -18.80
C THR A 430 27.93 -16.26 -18.60
N TYR A 431 28.00 -17.02 -19.69
CA TYR A 431 28.32 -18.44 -19.70
C TYR A 431 29.48 -18.77 -20.65
N SER A 432 30.38 -19.65 -20.20
CA SER A 432 31.32 -20.35 -21.06
C SER A 432 31.45 -21.81 -20.63
N ASN A 433 31.81 -22.70 -21.57
CA ASN A 433 31.98 -24.12 -21.27
C ASN A 433 33.07 -24.40 -20.20
N SER A 434 34.06 -23.51 -20.06
CA SER A 434 35.16 -23.69 -19.11
C SER A 434 34.87 -23.15 -17.70
N GLN A 435 34.04 -22.11 -17.57
CA GLN A 435 33.80 -21.42 -16.30
C GLN A 435 32.35 -21.52 -15.79
N GLY A 436 31.42 -22.04 -16.60
CA GLY A 436 29.99 -22.05 -16.27
C GLY A 436 29.41 -20.63 -16.22
N PHE A 437 28.34 -20.46 -15.45
CA PHE A 437 27.65 -19.17 -15.28
C PHE A 437 28.37 -18.28 -14.26
N LYS A 438 28.59 -17.01 -14.62
CA LYS A 438 29.26 -16.03 -13.77
C LYS A 438 28.73 -14.60 -13.99
N LEU A 439 28.67 -13.82 -12.91
CA LEU A 439 28.37 -12.38 -12.99
C LEU A 439 29.58 -11.59 -13.51
N SER A 440 29.32 -10.71 -14.48
CA SER A 440 30.34 -9.88 -15.12
C SER A 440 30.58 -8.57 -14.38
N PHE A 441 31.37 -8.61 -13.31
CA PHE A 441 31.77 -7.42 -12.53
C PHE A 441 32.97 -6.64 -13.13
N SER A 442 33.53 -7.11 -14.24
CA SER A 442 34.72 -6.53 -14.89
C SER A 442 34.34 -6.02 -16.27
N GLN A 443 34.95 -4.92 -16.74
CA GLN A 443 34.70 -4.40 -18.09
C GLN A 443 35.00 -5.46 -19.15
N GLU A 444 34.22 -5.45 -20.23
CA GLU A 444 34.37 -6.36 -21.36
C GLU A 444 35.82 -6.35 -21.92
N ASN A 445 36.58 -5.25 -21.77
CA ASN A 445 37.97 -5.13 -22.25
C ASN A 445 39.08 -5.52 -21.25
N GLY A 446 38.77 -6.20 -20.14
CA GLY A 446 39.75 -7.00 -19.39
C GLY A 446 40.86 -6.27 -18.60
N SER A 447 40.95 -4.94 -18.66
CA SER A 447 42.03 -4.17 -17.99
C SER A 447 41.59 -3.34 -16.78
N SER A 448 40.30 -3.32 -16.42
CA SER A 448 39.78 -2.43 -15.37
C SER A 448 39.58 -3.09 -14.01
N LYS A 449 39.81 -2.34 -12.93
CA LYS A 449 39.42 -2.70 -11.56
C LYS A 449 37.90 -2.97 -11.48
N LYS A 450 37.50 -4.01 -10.74
CA LYS A 450 36.09 -4.29 -10.43
C LYS A 450 35.44 -3.05 -9.81
N ILE A 451 34.27 -2.67 -10.32
CA ILE A 451 33.55 -1.47 -9.86
C ILE A 451 32.59 -1.80 -8.71
N TYR A 452 31.93 -2.96 -8.77
CA TYR A 452 31.07 -3.44 -7.69
C TYR A 452 31.61 -4.72 -7.07
N THR A 453 31.32 -4.92 -5.79
CA THR A 453 31.52 -6.20 -5.11
C THR A 453 30.23 -7.04 -5.09
N PRO A 454 30.35 -8.38 -4.94
CA PRO A 454 29.21 -9.24 -4.68
C PRO A 454 28.32 -8.77 -3.53
N GLU A 455 28.93 -8.32 -2.43
CA GLU A 455 28.24 -7.89 -1.21
C GLU A 455 27.43 -6.61 -1.44
N GLN A 456 27.98 -5.66 -2.21
CA GLN A 456 27.26 -4.46 -2.60
C GLN A 456 26.03 -4.80 -3.45
N LEU A 457 26.18 -5.68 -4.43
CA LEU A 457 25.06 -6.11 -5.26
C LEU A 457 24.00 -6.85 -4.44
N LYS A 458 24.39 -7.76 -3.55
CA LYS A 458 23.47 -8.46 -2.61
C LYS A 458 22.68 -7.48 -1.75
N ALA A 459 23.35 -6.50 -1.16
CA ALA A 459 22.71 -5.48 -0.33
C ALA A 459 21.73 -4.64 -1.14
N PHE A 460 22.13 -4.24 -2.35
CA PHE A 460 21.29 -3.50 -3.28
C PHE A 460 20.03 -4.28 -3.71
N VAL A 461 20.20 -5.53 -4.17
CA VAL A 461 19.09 -6.40 -4.57
C VAL A 461 18.13 -6.60 -3.40
N LYS A 462 18.65 -6.93 -2.21
CA LYS A 462 17.84 -7.08 -0.99
C LYS A 462 17.04 -5.82 -0.69
N TYR A 463 17.67 -4.65 -0.75
CA TYR A 463 17.01 -3.37 -0.51
C TYR A 463 15.90 -3.10 -1.54
N MET A 464 16.18 -3.27 -2.84
CA MET A 464 15.23 -2.99 -3.91
C MET A 464 14.06 -3.97 -3.92
N THR A 465 14.31 -5.26 -3.70
CA THR A 465 13.25 -6.26 -3.56
C THR A 465 12.39 -5.97 -2.33
N ALA A 466 12.98 -5.53 -1.21
CA ALA A 466 12.21 -5.09 -0.05
C ALA A 466 11.28 -3.93 -0.43
N LYS A 467 11.74 -2.98 -1.25
CA LYS A 467 10.95 -1.87 -1.82
C LYS A 467 9.89 -2.28 -2.85
N ASN A 468 9.55 -3.57 -2.94
CA ASN A 468 8.60 -4.12 -3.89
C ASN A 468 8.96 -3.84 -5.36
N LYS A 469 10.26 -3.79 -5.65
CA LYS A 469 10.80 -3.70 -7.02
C LYS A 469 11.25 -5.08 -7.48
N HIS A 470 11.15 -5.32 -8.77
CA HIS A 470 11.72 -6.52 -9.36
C HIS A 470 13.19 -6.27 -9.70
N VAL A 471 14.06 -7.20 -9.31
CA VAL A 471 15.47 -7.17 -9.69
C VAL A 471 15.78 -8.51 -10.36
N LEU A 472 15.94 -8.45 -11.68
CA LEU A 472 16.18 -9.61 -12.52
C LEU A 472 17.68 -9.71 -12.83
N ILE A 473 18.18 -10.92 -12.99
CA ILE A 473 19.49 -11.14 -13.60
C ILE A 473 19.33 -11.42 -15.09
N SER A 474 20.08 -10.73 -15.95
CA SER A 474 20.08 -10.95 -17.40
C SER A 474 21.20 -11.87 -17.81
N TYR A 475 20.86 -13.01 -18.40
CA TYR A 475 21.78 -13.77 -19.23
C TYR A 475 22.10 -13.00 -20.52
N GLY A 476 23.35 -12.98 -20.95
CA GLY A 476 23.79 -12.41 -22.22
C GLY A 476 25.22 -11.84 -22.17
N GLY A 477 25.53 -10.95 -23.11
CA GLY A 477 26.84 -10.31 -23.29
C GLY A 477 27.56 -10.84 -24.52
N GLU A 478 28.35 -10.00 -25.19
CA GLU A 478 28.96 -10.28 -26.50
C GLU A 478 29.87 -11.53 -26.49
N ARG A 479 30.44 -11.87 -25.32
CA ARG A 479 31.34 -13.02 -25.11
C ARG A 479 30.67 -14.23 -24.47
N SER A 480 29.36 -14.20 -24.28
CA SER A 480 28.61 -15.32 -23.74
C SER A 480 28.17 -16.23 -24.88
N HIS A 481 28.29 -17.55 -24.68
CA HIS A 481 27.91 -18.55 -25.68
C HIS A 481 27.28 -19.79 -25.03
N ILE A 482 25.95 -19.86 -25.00
CA ILE A 482 25.25 -21.09 -24.59
C ILE A 482 25.26 -22.14 -25.71
N ASP A 483 25.68 -23.36 -25.36
CA ASP A 483 25.33 -24.56 -26.12
C ASP A 483 24.15 -25.27 -25.43
N TRP A 484 22.98 -25.24 -26.08
CA TRP A 484 21.76 -25.85 -25.56
C TRP A 484 21.87 -27.35 -25.32
N LYS A 485 22.80 -28.06 -25.98
CA LYS A 485 23.02 -29.49 -25.76
C LYS A 485 23.67 -29.75 -24.40
N THR A 486 24.69 -28.98 -24.05
CA THR A 486 25.57 -29.25 -22.90
C THR A 486 25.30 -28.36 -21.68
N VAL A 487 24.62 -27.22 -21.86
CA VAL A 487 24.40 -26.25 -20.76
C VAL A 487 23.69 -26.87 -19.54
N ASP A 488 24.20 -26.53 -18.36
CA ASP A 488 23.63 -26.87 -17.05
C ASP A 488 23.30 -25.59 -16.26
N PHE A 489 22.03 -25.46 -15.87
CA PHE A 489 21.51 -24.29 -15.16
C PHE A 489 21.57 -24.40 -13.63
N SER A 490 22.09 -25.50 -13.07
CA SER A 490 22.13 -25.71 -11.61
C SER A 490 22.85 -24.58 -10.85
N SER A 491 23.92 -24.04 -11.44
CA SER A 491 24.65 -22.89 -10.87
C SER A 491 23.85 -21.58 -10.90
N VAL A 492 22.94 -21.40 -11.87
CA VAL A 492 22.07 -20.22 -11.97
C VAL A 492 21.09 -20.18 -10.81
N GLU A 493 20.56 -21.34 -10.38
CA GLU A 493 19.67 -21.39 -9.21
C GLU A 493 20.35 -20.88 -7.93
N ASN A 494 21.62 -21.25 -7.76
CA ASN A 494 22.42 -20.80 -6.62
C ASN A 494 22.70 -19.30 -6.69
N ILE A 495 23.03 -18.77 -7.87
CA ILE A 495 23.26 -17.33 -8.07
C ILE A 495 21.97 -16.53 -7.79
N VAL A 496 20.84 -16.98 -8.30
CA VAL A 496 19.54 -16.31 -8.07
C VAL A 496 19.23 -16.24 -6.58
N GLN A 497 19.40 -17.34 -5.85
CA GLN A 497 19.12 -17.39 -4.41
C GLN A 497 20.14 -16.59 -3.58
N ASP A 498 21.43 -16.74 -3.87
CA ASP A 498 22.51 -16.08 -3.12
C ASP A 498 22.48 -14.55 -3.26
N TYR A 499 22.10 -14.05 -4.43
CA TYR A 499 21.97 -12.61 -4.68
C TYR A 499 20.57 -12.07 -4.37
N GLY A 500 19.57 -12.94 -4.20
CA GLY A 500 18.18 -12.54 -3.93
C GLY A 500 17.44 -11.99 -5.15
N PHE A 501 17.87 -12.34 -6.37
CA PHE A 501 17.16 -11.97 -7.59
C PHE A 501 15.77 -12.61 -7.62
N ASN A 502 14.78 -11.90 -8.11
CA ASN A 502 13.40 -12.39 -8.23
C ASN A 502 12.97 -12.60 -9.69
N GLY A 503 13.93 -12.81 -10.58
CA GLY A 503 13.68 -13.30 -11.92
C GLY A 503 14.93 -13.38 -12.79
N ILE A 504 14.75 -13.93 -13.99
CA ILE A 504 15.78 -14.06 -15.00
C ILE A 504 15.30 -13.47 -16.33
N ASN A 505 16.20 -12.79 -17.02
CA ASN A 505 16.03 -12.30 -18.37
C ASN A 505 16.97 -13.04 -19.31
N PHE A 506 16.48 -13.55 -20.43
CA PHE A 506 17.32 -14.14 -21.48
C PHE A 506 17.49 -13.14 -22.63
N ASN A 507 18.69 -12.55 -22.75
CA ASN A 507 19.09 -11.67 -23.85
C ASN A 507 19.97 -12.46 -24.84
N LEU A 508 19.36 -13.37 -25.60
CA LEU A 508 20.06 -14.27 -26.52
C LEU A 508 20.38 -13.54 -27.82
N ILE A 509 21.63 -13.66 -28.28
CA ILE A 509 22.10 -13.02 -29.52
C ILE A 509 22.80 -14.01 -30.45
N GLY A 510 22.76 -13.73 -31.76
CA GLY A 510 23.55 -14.45 -32.77
C GLY A 510 23.44 -15.97 -32.69
N THR A 511 24.56 -16.64 -32.40
CA THR A 511 24.68 -18.11 -32.39
C THR A 511 23.96 -18.79 -31.23
N GLU A 512 23.55 -18.05 -30.20
CA GLU A 512 22.82 -18.59 -29.04
C GLU A 512 21.34 -18.83 -29.35
N ILE A 513 20.81 -18.18 -30.38
CA ILE A 513 19.44 -18.38 -30.83
C ILE A 513 19.34 -19.79 -31.45
N PRO A 514 18.39 -20.64 -31.04
CA PRO A 514 18.27 -22.01 -31.54
C PRO A 514 18.16 -22.06 -33.07
N LYS A 515 19.01 -22.87 -33.73
CA LYS A 515 19.09 -22.92 -35.20
C LYS A 515 17.95 -23.67 -35.88
N ASN A 516 17.17 -24.45 -35.14
CA ASN A 516 16.06 -25.25 -35.66
C ASN A 516 15.07 -25.63 -34.55
N GLN A 517 13.91 -26.16 -34.96
CA GLN A 517 12.82 -26.54 -34.07
C GLN A 517 13.22 -27.54 -32.97
N LYS A 518 14.07 -28.53 -33.29
CA LYS A 518 14.54 -29.53 -32.29
C LYS A 518 15.39 -28.88 -31.21
N MET A 519 16.29 -27.96 -31.59
CA MET A 519 17.09 -27.21 -30.64
C MET A 519 16.24 -26.20 -29.85
N ALA A 520 15.26 -25.56 -30.49
CA ALA A 520 14.32 -24.66 -29.81
C ALA A 520 13.49 -25.40 -28.74
N ALA A 521 13.03 -26.61 -29.04
CA ALA A 521 12.33 -27.46 -28.08
C ALA A 521 13.21 -27.87 -26.90
N LEU A 522 14.49 -28.21 -27.15
CA LEU A 522 15.46 -28.53 -26.11
C LEU A 522 15.75 -27.32 -25.21
N ALA A 523 16.01 -26.16 -25.80
CA ALA A 523 16.23 -24.91 -25.09
C ALA A 523 15.02 -24.54 -24.22
N ALA A 524 13.81 -24.59 -24.80
CA ALA A 524 12.56 -24.35 -24.08
C ALA A 524 12.36 -25.32 -22.92
N LYS A 525 12.68 -26.61 -23.09
CA LYS A 525 12.60 -27.60 -22.01
C LYS A 525 13.51 -27.20 -20.84
N LYS A 526 14.80 -26.93 -21.11
CA LYS A 526 15.77 -26.56 -20.07
C LYS A 526 15.39 -25.26 -19.34
N ILE A 527 14.91 -24.25 -20.07
CA ILE A 527 14.44 -22.99 -19.47
C ILE A 527 13.19 -23.20 -18.60
N LYS A 528 12.23 -24.03 -19.04
CA LYS A 528 11.05 -24.35 -18.24
C LYS A 528 11.41 -25.11 -16.96
N GLU A 529 12.34 -26.06 -17.03
CA GLU A 529 12.84 -26.79 -15.86
C GLU A 529 13.47 -25.84 -14.83
N LEU A 530 14.38 -24.96 -15.28
CA LEU A 530 14.96 -23.91 -14.44
C LEU A 530 13.88 -23.00 -13.84
N SER A 531 12.97 -22.48 -14.67
CA SER A 531 11.92 -21.56 -14.20
C SER A 531 10.99 -22.21 -13.18
N ASN A 532 10.64 -23.49 -13.36
CA ASN A 532 9.77 -24.20 -12.44
C ASN A 532 10.45 -24.44 -11.08
N SER A 533 11.73 -24.84 -11.10
CA SER A 533 12.53 -24.98 -9.89
C SER A 533 12.64 -23.65 -9.12
N LEU A 534 12.94 -22.55 -9.82
CA LEU A 534 13.06 -21.23 -9.20
C LEU A 534 11.73 -20.69 -8.68
N LYS A 535 10.61 -20.90 -9.38
CA LYS A 535 9.27 -20.49 -8.89
C LYS A 535 8.87 -21.17 -7.58
N GLN A 536 9.38 -22.37 -7.30
CA GLN A 536 9.15 -23.05 -6.01
C GLN A 536 9.97 -22.44 -4.86
N LYS A 537 11.17 -21.93 -5.16
CA LYS A 537 12.13 -21.43 -4.16
C LYS A 537 12.03 -19.92 -3.94
N VAL A 538 11.61 -19.17 -4.96
CA VAL A 538 11.57 -17.71 -4.96
C VAL A 538 10.14 -17.24 -5.26
N PRO A 539 9.44 -16.65 -4.27
CA PRO A 539 8.12 -16.08 -4.49
C PRO A 539 8.15 -15.02 -5.60
N ASN A 540 7.13 -15.03 -6.47
CA ASN A 540 6.97 -14.08 -7.57
C ASN A 540 8.13 -14.05 -8.58
N PHE A 541 8.80 -15.19 -8.78
CA PHE A 541 9.89 -15.31 -9.75
C PHE A 541 9.42 -15.00 -11.19
N TRP A 542 10.14 -14.12 -11.88
CA TRP A 542 9.86 -13.74 -13.26
C TRP A 542 10.74 -14.42 -14.29
N LEU A 543 10.13 -14.90 -15.36
CA LEU A 543 10.82 -15.32 -16.58
C LEU A 543 10.57 -14.29 -17.68
N THR A 544 11.65 -13.73 -18.22
CA THR A 544 11.60 -12.66 -19.23
C THR A 544 12.63 -12.87 -20.34
N PHE A 545 12.41 -12.21 -21.48
CA PHE A 545 13.28 -12.31 -22.66
C PHE A 545 13.53 -10.93 -23.26
N SER A 546 14.71 -10.72 -23.84
CA SER A 546 15.07 -9.48 -24.54
C SER A 546 15.48 -9.67 -25.99
N PRO A 547 14.59 -10.14 -26.88
CA PRO A 547 14.91 -10.27 -28.31
C PRO A 547 15.06 -8.90 -28.99
N GLU A 548 15.89 -8.83 -30.03
CA GLU A 548 15.78 -7.76 -31.03
C GLU A 548 14.47 -7.88 -31.82
N TRP A 549 13.90 -6.73 -32.20
CA TRP A 549 12.62 -6.71 -32.91
C TRP A 549 12.64 -7.52 -34.21
N VAL A 550 13.79 -7.58 -34.90
CA VAL A 550 13.98 -8.32 -36.16
C VAL A 550 13.84 -9.85 -36.00
N TYR A 551 13.96 -10.36 -34.77
CA TYR A 551 13.72 -11.79 -34.47
C TYR A 551 12.24 -12.09 -34.19
N ILE A 552 11.40 -11.07 -34.00
CA ILE A 552 9.99 -11.21 -33.64
C ILE A 552 9.07 -10.77 -34.78
N VAL A 553 9.40 -9.67 -35.45
CA VAL A 553 8.70 -9.16 -36.63
C VAL A 553 9.63 -9.22 -37.83
N ALA A 554 9.18 -9.89 -38.90
CA ALA A 554 9.95 -10.04 -40.12
C ALA A 554 10.16 -8.68 -40.81
N PRO A 555 11.42 -8.23 -41.02
CA PRO A 555 11.69 -7.00 -41.75
C PRO A 555 11.19 -7.05 -43.20
N VAL A 556 10.77 -5.91 -43.71
CA VAL A 556 10.37 -5.74 -45.12
C VAL A 556 11.61 -5.78 -46.00
N ALA A 557 11.64 -6.75 -46.93
CA ALA A 557 12.70 -6.95 -47.91
C ALA A 557 12.85 -5.76 -48.86
N LYS A 558 13.95 -5.76 -49.64
CA LYS A 558 14.28 -4.66 -50.56
C LYS A 558 13.20 -4.35 -51.60
N ASN A 559 12.29 -5.29 -51.88
CA ASN A 559 11.16 -5.07 -52.79
C ASN A 559 10.01 -4.27 -52.17
N ASN A 560 10.14 -3.83 -50.91
CA ASN A 560 9.17 -3.05 -50.14
C ASN A 560 7.79 -3.72 -50.01
N LYS A 561 7.69 -5.04 -50.22
CA LYS A 561 6.44 -5.79 -50.22
C LYS A 561 6.50 -7.05 -49.37
N ASP A 562 7.58 -7.82 -49.48
CA ASP A 562 7.71 -9.10 -48.79
C ASP A 562 8.35 -8.92 -47.41
N SER A 563 7.74 -9.46 -46.36
CA SER A 563 8.37 -9.57 -45.03
C SER A 563 9.07 -10.92 -44.88
N ILE A 564 10.36 -10.93 -44.52
CA ILE A 564 11.18 -12.16 -44.43
C ILE A 564 11.96 -12.18 -43.11
N PHE A 565 11.88 -13.27 -42.35
CA PHE A 565 12.64 -13.40 -41.11
C PHE A 565 14.13 -13.56 -41.36
N VAL A 566 14.94 -12.88 -40.53
CA VAL A 566 16.39 -13.10 -40.47
C VAL A 566 16.71 -14.41 -39.74
N ASN A 567 15.96 -14.71 -38.67
CA ASN A 567 16.07 -15.95 -37.90
C ASN A 567 14.75 -16.24 -37.18
N HIS A 568 14.10 -17.37 -37.50
CA HIS A 568 12.82 -17.78 -36.89
C HIS A 568 12.99 -18.52 -35.54
N GLY A 569 14.22 -18.91 -35.17
CA GLY A 569 14.50 -19.75 -33.99
C GLY A 569 14.07 -19.14 -32.66
N TYR A 570 14.08 -17.81 -32.53
CA TYR A 570 13.61 -17.13 -31.32
C TYR A 570 12.10 -17.27 -31.14
N ILE A 571 11.33 -17.19 -32.25
CA ILE A 571 9.88 -17.39 -32.23
C ILE A 571 9.55 -18.83 -31.81
N ASP A 572 10.26 -19.82 -32.38
CA ASP A 572 10.08 -21.23 -32.01
C ASP A 572 10.39 -21.48 -30.53
N LEU A 573 11.43 -20.83 -30.00
CA LEU A 573 11.77 -20.90 -28.58
C LEU A 573 10.62 -20.36 -27.71
N LEU A 574 10.14 -19.15 -27.99
CA LEU A 574 9.07 -18.52 -27.22
C LEU A 574 7.75 -19.33 -27.30
N LYS A 575 7.43 -19.88 -28.48
CA LYS A 575 6.26 -20.76 -28.67
C LYS A 575 6.37 -22.05 -27.87
N ASN A 576 7.53 -22.70 -27.88
CA ASN A 576 7.77 -23.94 -27.13
C ASN A 576 7.78 -23.75 -25.61
N ILE A 577 8.14 -22.56 -25.13
CA ILE A 577 8.00 -22.17 -23.72
C ILE A 577 6.52 -21.90 -23.39
N GLY A 578 5.81 -21.26 -24.32
CA GLY A 578 4.43 -20.80 -24.16
C GLY A 578 4.41 -19.39 -23.58
N ILE A 579 3.80 -18.44 -24.30
CA ILE A 579 3.81 -17.02 -23.92
C ILE A 579 3.16 -16.78 -22.54
N ASP A 580 2.26 -17.66 -22.10
CA ASP A 580 1.61 -17.60 -20.79
C ASP A 580 2.59 -17.83 -19.63
N ASN A 581 3.67 -18.59 -19.86
CA ASN A 581 4.71 -18.87 -18.86
C ASN A 581 5.75 -17.76 -18.73
N ILE A 582 5.71 -16.76 -19.62
CA ILE A 582 6.64 -15.63 -19.69
C ILE A 582 5.95 -14.40 -19.09
N ASN A 583 6.63 -13.68 -18.21
CA ASN A 583 6.06 -12.49 -17.57
C ASN A 583 6.06 -11.29 -18.53
N TYR A 584 7.21 -10.99 -19.15
CA TYR A 584 7.40 -9.88 -20.07
C TYR A 584 8.41 -10.22 -21.17
N ILE A 585 8.19 -9.63 -22.35
CA ILE A 585 9.14 -9.55 -23.46
C ILE A 585 9.66 -8.12 -23.51
N PHE A 586 10.91 -7.93 -23.12
CA PHE A 586 11.65 -6.68 -23.24
C PHE A 586 12.21 -6.56 -24.67
N LEU A 587 11.37 -6.20 -25.63
CA LEU A 587 11.74 -6.14 -27.04
C LEU A 587 12.73 -5.00 -27.31
N ASN A 588 13.96 -5.32 -27.72
CA ASN A 588 14.92 -4.31 -28.17
C ASN A 588 14.44 -3.70 -29.49
N THR A 589 14.13 -2.41 -29.46
CA THR A 589 13.51 -1.69 -30.60
C THR A 589 14.53 -1.04 -31.53
N TYR A 590 15.81 -1.31 -31.30
CA TYR A 590 16.96 -0.97 -32.13
C TYR A 590 17.57 -2.27 -32.67
N ALA A 591 18.23 -2.20 -33.83
CA ALA A 591 18.86 -3.33 -34.50
C ALA A 591 19.99 -2.82 -35.41
N GLU A 592 20.92 -3.71 -35.81
CA GLU A 592 22.16 -3.39 -36.53
C GLU A 592 21.97 -2.39 -37.70
N LYS A 593 20.88 -2.55 -38.45
CA LYS A 593 20.56 -1.76 -39.64
C LYS A 593 19.37 -0.84 -39.39
N VAL A 594 19.65 0.46 -39.31
CA VAL A 594 18.61 1.51 -39.15
C VAL A 594 17.64 1.63 -40.33
N ALA A 595 17.98 1.07 -41.49
CA ALA A 595 17.14 1.06 -42.70
C ALA A 595 16.20 -0.15 -42.78
N ASP A 596 16.35 -1.11 -41.87
CA ASP A 596 15.38 -2.19 -41.73
C ASP A 596 14.08 -1.61 -41.14
N GLY A 597 12.96 -2.11 -41.65
CA GLY A 597 11.65 -1.55 -41.33
C GLY A 597 10.55 -2.58 -41.46
N ILE A 598 9.36 -2.18 -41.02
CA ILE A 598 8.14 -3.00 -41.03
C ILE A 598 7.07 -2.30 -41.86
N LEU A 599 5.96 -2.97 -42.15
CA LEU A 599 4.78 -2.29 -42.67
C LEU A 599 4.07 -1.57 -41.52
N GLY A 600 3.91 -0.25 -41.66
CA GLY A 600 3.23 0.62 -40.70
C GLY A 600 1.73 0.69 -40.93
N PHE A 601 1.04 1.47 -40.09
CA PHE A 601 -0.42 1.66 -40.19
C PHE A 601 -0.85 2.58 -41.35
N ASP A 602 0.07 3.38 -41.88
CA ASP A 602 -0.18 4.26 -43.02
C ASP A 602 -0.34 3.49 -44.32
N LYS A 603 -1.16 4.04 -45.22
CA LYS A 603 -1.45 3.44 -46.52
C LYS A 603 -1.17 4.40 -47.66
N ASP A 604 -0.74 3.85 -48.79
CA ASP A 604 -0.68 4.57 -50.06
C ASP A 604 -2.10 4.82 -50.63
N LYS A 605 -2.15 5.50 -51.79
CA LYS A 605 -3.41 5.82 -52.49
C LYS A 605 -4.17 4.58 -52.95
N ASP A 606 -3.46 3.46 -53.11
CA ASP A 606 -4.01 2.17 -53.54
C ASP A 606 -4.45 1.30 -52.35
N GLY A 607 -4.24 1.79 -51.13
CA GLY A 607 -4.61 1.12 -49.88
C GLY A 607 -3.61 0.10 -49.36
N ASN A 608 -2.40 0.02 -49.92
CA ASN A 608 -1.31 -0.83 -49.43
C ASN A 608 -0.61 -0.16 -48.26
N TYR A 609 -0.21 -0.96 -47.26
CA TYR A 609 0.56 -0.44 -46.13
C TYR A 609 1.95 0.01 -46.58
N LEU A 610 2.43 1.11 -45.99
CA LEU A 610 3.74 1.68 -46.29
C LEU A 610 4.82 1.11 -45.37
N LYS A 611 6.01 0.90 -45.92
CA LYS A 611 7.20 0.57 -45.10
C LYS A 611 7.55 1.78 -44.23
N ILE A 612 7.83 1.51 -42.96
CA ILE A 612 8.35 2.47 -41.99
C ILE A 612 9.62 1.94 -41.34
N THR A 613 10.61 2.81 -41.25
CA THR A 613 11.91 2.55 -40.62
C THR A 613 12.13 3.51 -39.45
N PRO A 614 13.09 3.23 -38.56
CA PRO A 614 13.53 4.20 -37.56
C PRO A 614 13.94 5.57 -38.13
N LEU A 615 14.42 5.63 -39.38
CA LEU A 615 14.81 6.88 -40.05
C LEU A 615 13.62 7.77 -40.41
N ASP A 616 12.42 7.19 -40.56
CA ASP A 616 11.20 7.92 -40.91
C ASP A 616 10.54 8.59 -39.67
N GLY A 617 11.14 8.43 -38.50
CA GLY A 617 10.64 8.87 -37.20
C GLY A 617 10.55 7.71 -36.23
N TYR A 618 11.42 7.70 -35.22
CA TYR A 618 11.53 6.57 -34.30
C TYR A 618 10.27 6.38 -33.44
N ASP A 619 9.57 7.46 -33.07
CA ASP A 619 8.27 7.41 -32.40
C ASP A 619 7.17 6.75 -33.26
N ARG A 620 7.08 7.11 -34.54
CA ARG A 620 6.15 6.51 -35.50
C ARG A 620 6.50 5.05 -35.78
N PHE A 621 7.79 4.71 -35.82
CA PHE A 621 8.27 3.34 -35.91
C PHE A 621 7.86 2.52 -34.67
N LEU A 622 8.05 3.04 -33.45
CA LEU A 622 7.61 2.37 -32.22
C LEU A 622 6.10 2.13 -32.20
N ALA A 623 5.30 3.12 -32.60
CA ALA A 623 3.85 2.98 -32.69
C ALA A 623 3.44 1.91 -33.72
N SER A 624 4.12 1.89 -34.87
CA SER A 624 3.91 0.87 -35.91
C SER A 624 4.33 -0.52 -35.45
N LEU A 625 5.40 -0.62 -34.65
CA LEU A 625 5.88 -1.87 -34.08
C LEU A 625 4.86 -2.44 -33.08
N ALA A 626 4.33 -1.61 -32.18
CA ALA A 626 3.25 -2.00 -31.28
C ALA A 626 2.02 -2.45 -32.07
N TRP A 627 1.62 -1.66 -33.08
CA TRP A 627 0.50 -2.00 -33.95
C TRP A 627 0.66 -3.34 -34.65
N SER A 628 1.86 -3.62 -35.18
CA SER A 628 2.19 -4.88 -35.86
C SER A 628 2.07 -6.10 -34.94
N LEU A 629 2.41 -5.94 -33.65
CA LEU A 629 2.45 -7.03 -32.67
C LEU A 629 1.14 -7.24 -31.93
N THR A 630 0.35 -6.18 -31.70
CA THR A 630 -0.78 -6.24 -30.77
C THR A 630 -2.14 -6.04 -31.43
N THR A 631 -2.19 -5.77 -32.73
CA THR A 631 -3.45 -5.60 -33.46
C THR A 631 -3.62 -6.63 -34.55
N LYS A 632 -4.88 -6.99 -34.84
CA LYS A 632 -5.19 -7.94 -35.90
C LYS A 632 -4.82 -7.41 -37.29
N SER A 633 -4.97 -6.10 -37.53
CA SER A 633 -4.63 -5.48 -38.81
C SER A 633 -3.12 -5.40 -39.01
N GLY A 634 -2.37 -4.99 -37.98
CA GLY A 634 -0.92 -4.94 -38.04
C GLY A 634 -0.27 -6.31 -38.17
N TYR A 635 -0.79 -7.29 -37.44
CA TYR A 635 -0.35 -8.67 -37.55
C TYR A 635 -0.52 -9.23 -38.96
N LYS A 636 -1.69 -8.97 -39.57
CA LYS A 636 -1.97 -9.40 -40.96
C LYS A 636 -1.11 -8.68 -41.99
N ALA A 637 -0.85 -7.38 -41.78
CA ALA A 637 -0.02 -6.60 -42.67
C ALA A 637 1.42 -7.14 -42.69
N ASN A 638 1.94 -7.56 -41.53
CA ASN A 638 3.33 -8.00 -41.37
C ASN A 638 3.49 -9.53 -41.39
N LEU A 639 2.56 -10.27 -41.99
CA LEU A 639 2.75 -11.71 -42.20
C LEU A 639 3.98 -11.95 -43.06
N SER A 640 4.82 -12.88 -42.64
CA SER A 640 5.98 -13.28 -43.43
C SER A 640 5.53 -13.91 -44.76
N LYS A 641 6.35 -13.75 -45.81
CA LYS A 641 6.12 -14.35 -47.12
C LYS A 641 5.90 -15.86 -47.02
N TYR A 642 6.63 -16.51 -46.11
CA TYR A 642 6.56 -17.94 -45.84
C TYR A 642 5.72 -18.28 -44.61
N SER A 643 4.69 -17.50 -44.29
CA SER A 643 3.88 -17.61 -43.05
C SER A 643 3.21 -18.97 -42.78
N LYS A 644 3.12 -19.86 -43.78
CA LYS A 644 2.70 -21.26 -43.57
C LYS A 644 3.74 -22.08 -42.79
N ILE A 645 5.01 -21.70 -42.88
CA ILE A 645 6.17 -22.33 -42.24
C ILE A 645 6.66 -21.43 -41.10
N ASP A 646 6.81 -20.13 -41.37
CA ASP A 646 7.30 -19.12 -40.43
C ASP A 646 6.13 -18.36 -39.78
N GLN A 647 5.33 -19.07 -38.99
CA GLN A 647 4.19 -18.46 -38.33
C GLN A 647 4.68 -17.43 -37.31
N PRO A 648 4.16 -16.18 -37.31
CA PRO A 648 4.52 -15.22 -36.28
C PRO A 648 4.07 -15.66 -34.88
N ILE A 649 4.58 -15.00 -33.84
CA ILE A 649 4.12 -15.17 -32.47
C ILE A 649 3.13 -14.05 -32.11
N ASN A 650 2.06 -14.41 -31.40
CA ASN A 650 1.16 -13.44 -30.81
C ASN A 650 1.65 -13.09 -29.40
N ILE A 651 2.02 -11.83 -29.17
CA ILE A 651 2.47 -11.34 -27.87
C ILE A 651 1.35 -10.48 -27.29
N PRO A 652 0.77 -10.86 -26.12
CA PRO A 652 -0.20 -10.00 -25.44
C PRO A 652 0.39 -8.62 -25.14
N ALA A 653 -0.38 -7.56 -25.40
CA ALA A 653 0.06 -6.19 -25.16
C ALA A 653 0.50 -5.96 -23.70
N ASP A 654 -0.14 -6.61 -22.73
CA ASP A 654 0.22 -6.52 -21.31
C ASP A 654 1.53 -7.25 -20.94
N LYS A 655 2.19 -7.91 -21.90
CA LYS A 655 3.50 -8.55 -21.77
C LYS A 655 4.58 -7.91 -22.64
N LEU A 656 4.23 -6.97 -23.52
CA LEU A 656 5.17 -6.35 -24.45
C LEU A 656 5.78 -5.08 -23.84
N VAL A 657 7.10 -5.05 -23.63
CA VAL A 657 7.83 -3.89 -23.11
C VAL A 657 8.85 -3.46 -24.15
N PHE A 658 8.90 -2.17 -24.48
CA PHE A 658 9.87 -1.66 -25.45
C PHE A 658 11.16 -1.22 -24.77
N VAL A 659 12.27 -1.84 -25.14
CA VAL A 659 13.60 -1.37 -24.74
C VAL A 659 14.05 -0.29 -25.71
N ILE A 660 14.30 0.89 -25.16
CA ILE A 660 14.76 2.08 -25.87
C ILE A 660 16.13 2.52 -25.34
N PRO A 661 16.97 3.18 -26.15
CA PRO A 661 18.25 3.69 -25.67
C PRO A 661 18.06 4.84 -24.68
N ALA A 662 18.90 4.90 -23.65
CA ALA A 662 18.89 5.95 -22.64
C ALA A 662 19.25 7.31 -23.22
N THR A 663 20.31 7.33 -24.03
CA THR A 663 20.92 8.53 -24.57
C THR A 663 21.45 8.27 -25.98
N LYS A 664 21.81 9.36 -26.65
CA LYS A 664 22.55 9.27 -27.91
C LYS A 664 23.83 8.46 -27.72
N GLY A 665 24.07 7.52 -28.64
CA GLY A 665 25.28 6.70 -28.63
C GLY A 665 25.25 5.57 -27.60
N ALA A 666 24.17 5.37 -26.83
CA ALA A 666 24.05 4.19 -25.96
C ALA A 666 23.93 2.87 -26.76
N VAL A 667 23.48 2.96 -28.02
CA VAL A 667 23.39 1.86 -28.99
C VAL A 667 23.99 2.29 -30.34
N HIS A 668 24.32 1.31 -31.19
CA HIS A 668 24.76 1.60 -32.56
C HIS A 668 23.57 2.17 -33.39
N GLY A 669 23.84 2.83 -34.52
CA GLY A 669 22.79 3.45 -35.35
C GLY A 669 22.72 4.98 -35.26
N GLY A 670 23.75 5.62 -34.73
CA GLY A 670 23.97 7.05 -34.91
C GLY A 670 23.00 7.95 -34.13
N MET A 671 22.33 8.84 -34.86
CA MET A 671 21.35 9.80 -34.34
C MET A 671 19.92 9.25 -34.27
N THR A 672 19.68 8.05 -34.79
CA THR A 672 18.34 7.61 -35.14
C THR A 672 17.50 7.19 -33.93
N TYR A 673 18.11 6.50 -32.97
CA TYR A 673 17.39 5.89 -31.83
C TYR A 673 17.34 6.79 -30.60
N ILE A 674 16.89 8.04 -30.77
CA ILE A 674 16.77 9.00 -29.67
C ILE A 674 15.30 9.39 -29.52
N LEU A 675 14.81 9.36 -28.27
CA LEU A 675 13.46 9.80 -27.95
C LEU A 675 13.51 10.90 -26.91
N THR A 676 12.91 12.03 -27.26
CA THR A 676 12.52 13.04 -26.27
C THR A 676 11.22 12.63 -25.59
N LYS A 677 10.85 13.30 -24.49
CA LYS A 677 9.52 13.15 -23.89
C LYS A 677 8.40 13.36 -24.91
N GLN A 678 8.54 14.37 -25.79
CA GLN A 678 7.56 14.64 -26.84
C GLN A 678 7.44 13.47 -27.83
N ASN A 679 8.55 12.82 -28.19
CA ASN A 679 8.51 11.64 -29.05
C ASN A 679 7.83 10.44 -28.37
N ILE A 680 8.08 10.23 -27.07
CA ILE A 680 7.42 9.18 -26.29
C ILE A 680 5.90 9.44 -26.23
N ASP A 681 5.50 10.67 -25.92
CA ASP A 681 4.09 11.07 -25.88
C ASP A 681 3.42 10.90 -27.25
N ASN A 682 4.12 11.26 -28.33
CA ASN A 682 3.64 11.08 -29.70
C ASN A 682 3.48 9.60 -30.08
N ALA A 683 4.47 8.77 -29.77
CA ALA A 683 4.40 7.32 -30.00
C ALA A 683 3.18 6.71 -29.30
N ILE A 684 2.94 7.07 -28.03
CA ILE A 684 1.77 6.59 -27.26
C ILE A 684 0.46 7.10 -27.87
N SER A 685 0.42 8.36 -28.32
CA SER A 685 -0.75 8.93 -28.99
C SER A 685 -1.10 8.17 -30.26
N LEU A 686 -0.10 7.89 -31.11
CA LEU A 686 -0.26 7.10 -32.33
C LEU A 686 -0.68 5.66 -32.03
N MET A 687 -0.10 5.03 -30.99
CA MET A 687 -0.56 3.71 -30.55
C MET A 687 -2.05 3.72 -30.20
N LYS A 688 -2.50 4.73 -29.45
CA LYS A 688 -3.90 4.88 -29.06
C LYS A 688 -4.82 5.13 -30.26
N GLU A 689 -4.39 5.92 -31.24
CA GLU A 689 -5.12 6.18 -32.48
C GLU A 689 -5.33 4.90 -33.30
N HIS A 690 -4.35 4.01 -33.29
CA HIS A 690 -4.35 2.78 -34.08
C HIS A 690 -4.70 1.52 -33.26
N ASP A 691 -5.34 1.67 -32.10
CA ASP A 691 -5.73 0.58 -31.18
C ASP A 691 -4.57 -0.36 -30.78
N ALA A 692 -3.33 0.10 -30.88
CA ALA A 692 -2.15 -0.58 -30.40
C ALA A 692 -1.93 -0.32 -28.90
N SER A 693 -1.27 -1.25 -28.22
CA SER A 693 -0.96 -1.11 -26.80
C SER A 693 0.29 -1.91 -26.45
N PHE A 694 0.80 -1.71 -25.25
CA PHE A 694 2.01 -2.31 -24.71
C PHE A 694 2.01 -2.16 -23.17
N ALA A 695 2.95 -2.81 -22.49
CA ALA A 695 3.04 -2.88 -21.04
C ALA A 695 3.92 -1.80 -20.42
N GLY A 696 4.77 -1.12 -21.20
CA GLY A 696 5.67 -0.07 -20.72
C GLY A 696 7.02 -0.04 -21.42
N PHE A 697 7.98 0.67 -20.83
CA PHE A 697 9.32 0.84 -21.39
C PHE A 697 10.41 0.25 -20.52
N ALA A 698 11.49 -0.16 -21.17
CA ALA A 698 12.77 -0.43 -20.55
C ALA A 698 13.85 0.46 -21.17
N ILE A 699 14.91 0.75 -20.42
CA ILE A 699 15.99 1.61 -20.90
C ILE A 699 17.31 0.83 -20.95
N TRP A 700 18.00 0.91 -22.10
CA TRP A 700 19.40 0.55 -22.25
C TRP A 700 20.28 1.82 -22.32
N SER A 701 20.97 2.23 -21.26
CA SER A 701 21.04 1.62 -19.92
C SER A 701 21.11 2.68 -18.81
N MET A 702 20.91 2.25 -17.57
CA MET A 702 20.73 3.11 -16.39
C MET A 702 21.89 4.09 -16.16
N ASP A 703 23.12 3.63 -16.37
CA ASP A 703 24.37 4.40 -16.27
C ASP A 703 24.45 5.53 -17.30
N PHE A 704 23.97 5.32 -18.53
CA PHE A 704 23.84 6.37 -19.53
C PHE A 704 22.73 7.35 -19.20
N ASP A 705 21.60 6.90 -18.66
CA ASP A 705 20.53 7.84 -18.28
C ASP A 705 20.96 8.71 -17.09
N SER A 706 21.77 8.18 -16.18
CA SER A 706 22.22 8.88 -14.97
C SER A 706 23.22 10.03 -15.19
N MET A 707 23.77 10.18 -16.40
CA MET A 707 24.74 11.24 -16.67
C MET A 707 24.07 12.50 -17.20
N SER A 708 24.79 13.62 -17.15
CA SER A 708 24.44 14.81 -17.92
C SER A 708 25.38 14.94 -19.11
N ILE A 709 24.82 15.15 -20.31
CA ILE A 709 25.56 15.35 -21.55
C ILE A 709 25.33 16.79 -21.99
N ALA A 710 26.40 17.58 -21.98
CA ALA A 710 26.38 18.96 -22.45
C ALA A 710 26.43 19.04 -23.97
N LYS A 711 25.94 20.17 -24.51
CA LYS A 711 25.92 20.45 -25.95
C LYS A 711 27.32 20.29 -26.54
N GLY A 712 27.44 19.52 -27.63
CA GLY A 712 28.71 19.33 -28.32
C GLY A 712 29.60 18.20 -27.79
N GLN A 713 29.30 17.60 -26.63
CA GLN A 713 30.12 16.49 -26.09
C GLN A 713 30.05 15.23 -26.94
N ILE A 714 28.87 14.88 -27.45
CA ILE A 714 28.68 13.75 -28.36
C ILE A 714 28.14 14.18 -29.74
N ALA A 715 27.41 15.30 -29.81
CA ALA A 715 27.09 15.99 -31.07
C ALA A 715 26.64 17.43 -30.86
N GLY A 716 26.76 18.26 -31.91
CA GLY A 716 26.65 19.71 -31.86
C GLY A 716 25.34 20.28 -31.29
N GLY A 717 24.23 19.54 -31.33
CA GLY A 717 22.92 19.99 -30.85
C GLY A 717 22.27 19.11 -29.78
N TYR A 718 22.90 18.01 -29.35
CA TYR A 718 22.29 17.08 -28.41
C TYR A 718 22.70 17.40 -26.97
N THR A 719 21.72 17.37 -26.06
CA THR A 719 21.89 17.48 -24.61
C THR A 719 21.10 16.39 -23.92
N HIS A 720 21.56 15.97 -22.75
CA HIS A 720 20.85 15.03 -21.89
C HIS A 720 20.96 15.50 -20.44
N GLU A 721 19.84 15.60 -19.75
CA GLU A 721 19.83 15.82 -18.30
C GLU A 721 19.84 14.47 -17.59
N SER A 722 20.42 14.44 -16.38
CA SER A 722 20.45 13.21 -15.59
C SER A 722 19.01 12.71 -15.35
N TRP A 723 18.78 11.44 -15.66
CA TRP A 723 17.50 10.73 -15.50
C TRP A 723 16.37 11.23 -16.41
N ALA A 724 16.67 12.01 -17.47
CA ALA A 724 15.63 12.56 -18.32
C ALA A 724 14.77 11.48 -19.01
N THR A 725 15.36 10.34 -19.37
CA THR A 725 14.64 9.28 -20.09
C THR A 725 13.73 8.48 -19.14
N VAL A 726 14.22 8.08 -17.96
CA VAL A 726 13.35 7.44 -16.95
C VAL A 726 12.23 8.38 -16.51
N ASP A 727 12.50 9.68 -16.41
CA ASP A 727 11.50 10.69 -16.04
C ASP A 727 10.41 10.83 -17.09
N ALA A 728 10.78 10.75 -18.37
CA ALA A 728 9.83 10.77 -19.48
C ALA A 728 8.90 9.55 -19.48
N ILE A 729 9.36 8.37 -19.03
CA ILE A 729 8.55 7.15 -19.05
C ILE A 729 7.78 6.89 -17.74
N THR A 730 8.18 7.47 -16.60
CA THR A 730 7.62 7.12 -15.27
C THR A 730 6.12 7.45 -15.13
N ASN A 731 5.63 8.52 -15.77
CA ASN A 731 4.25 9.01 -15.62
C ASN A 731 3.40 8.83 -16.88
N ILE A 732 3.77 7.90 -17.77
CA ILE A 732 3.01 7.68 -18.99
C ILE A 732 1.65 7.05 -18.71
N GLN A 733 0.67 7.38 -19.54
CA GLN A 733 -0.62 6.70 -19.55
C GLN A 733 -0.64 5.68 -20.68
N LEU A 734 -0.66 4.39 -20.33
CA LEU A 734 -0.71 3.33 -21.33
C LEU A 734 -2.03 3.35 -22.12
N PRO A 735 -1.99 3.06 -23.44
CA PRO A 735 -3.19 2.81 -24.23
C PRO A 735 -4.00 1.63 -23.66
N LYS A 736 -5.33 1.66 -23.80
CA LYS A 736 -6.20 0.57 -23.31
C LYS A 736 -5.82 -0.76 -23.96
N ILE A 737 -5.74 -1.80 -23.15
CA ILE A 737 -5.47 -3.17 -23.63
C ILE A 737 -6.79 -3.79 -24.07
N TYR A 738 -6.98 -3.95 -25.38
CA TYR A 738 -8.13 -4.65 -25.93
C TYR A 738 -7.86 -6.16 -25.96
N HIS A 739 -8.33 -6.89 -24.93
CA HIS A 739 -8.39 -8.35 -24.99
C HIS A 739 -9.50 -8.82 -25.94
N LYS A 740 -9.37 -8.58 -27.25
CA LYS A 740 -10.21 -9.24 -28.24
C LYS A 740 -9.48 -10.48 -28.73
N THR A 741 -9.96 -11.63 -28.25
CA THR A 741 -9.58 -12.98 -28.65
C THR A 741 -9.40 -13.06 -30.17
N ILE A 742 -8.15 -13.21 -30.62
CA ILE A 742 -7.85 -13.62 -31.98
C ILE A 742 -8.10 -15.14 -32.03
N MET A 743 -9.37 -15.55 -32.04
CA MET A 743 -9.73 -16.88 -32.49
C MET A 743 -10.59 -16.75 -33.75
N GLU A 744 -10.16 -17.44 -34.79
CA GLU A 744 -10.88 -17.57 -36.05
C GLU A 744 -12.27 -18.17 -35.80
N LYS A 745 -13.33 -17.40 -36.04
CA LYS A 745 -14.60 -18.00 -36.48
C LYS A 745 -14.62 -17.95 -37.99
N LYS A 746 -14.75 -19.15 -38.58
CA LYS A 746 -14.95 -19.40 -40.01
C LYS A 746 -16.05 -18.50 -40.58
N SER A 747 -15.81 -18.09 -41.81
CA SER A 747 -16.62 -17.21 -42.66
C SER A 747 -18.07 -17.67 -42.86
N VAL A 748 -18.99 -16.70 -42.93
CA VAL A 748 -20.20 -16.76 -43.76
C VAL A 748 -20.28 -15.46 -44.59
N PRO A 749 -20.69 -15.49 -45.87
CA PRO A 749 -20.47 -14.40 -46.83
C PRO A 749 -21.55 -13.29 -46.82
N LYS A 750 -21.06 -12.10 -47.25
CA LYS A 750 -21.68 -10.83 -47.70
C LYS A 750 -23.19 -10.76 -48.01
N ALA A 751 -23.81 -9.67 -47.55
CA ALA A 751 -24.49 -8.56 -48.29
C ALA A 751 -25.13 -7.63 -47.23
N SER A 752 -25.19 -6.29 -47.26
CA SER A 752 -25.21 -5.23 -48.27
C SER A 752 -24.67 -3.93 -47.61
N LEU A 753 -23.64 -3.28 -48.18
CA LEU A 753 -23.69 -2.08 -49.04
C LEU A 753 -24.28 -0.78 -48.43
N LEU A 754 -23.34 0.17 -48.21
CA LEU A 754 -23.39 1.62 -48.50
C LEU A 754 -24.23 2.58 -47.64
N ARG A 755 -23.53 3.49 -46.95
CA ARG A 755 -23.38 4.89 -47.42
C ARG A 755 -22.26 5.65 -46.70
N LYS A 756 -21.56 6.46 -47.50
CA LYS A 756 -20.36 7.26 -47.18
C LYS A 756 -20.65 8.46 -46.27
N SER A 757 -19.59 8.83 -45.56
CA SER A 757 -19.25 10.07 -44.86
C SER A 757 -19.98 11.38 -45.23
N LYS A 758 -20.24 12.19 -44.20
CA LYS A 758 -19.96 13.65 -44.23
C LYS A 758 -19.43 14.11 -42.87
N GLN A 759 -18.33 14.86 -42.91
CA GLN A 759 -17.78 15.65 -41.81
C GLN A 759 -18.74 16.80 -41.44
N GLN A 760 -18.81 17.17 -40.16
CA GLN A 760 -18.47 18.50 -39.58
C GLN A 760 -19.28 18.85 -38.32
N LYS A 761 -18.51 19.18 -37.26
CA LYS A 761 -18.64 20.28 -36.27
C LYS A 761 -19.96 20.58 -35.54
N SER A 762 -19.75 20.85 -34.25
CA SER A 762 -20.60 21.49 -33.24
C SER A 762 -21.82 20.68 -32.77
N ILE A 763 -21.74 20.15 -31.55
CA ILE A 763 -22.93 19.68 -30.83
C ILE A 763 -23.58 20.92 -30.24
N ASN A 764 -24.51 21.50 -30.97
CA ASN A 764 -25.58 22.27 -30.37
C ASN A 764 -26.87 21.45 -30.46
N THR A 765 -27.63 21.50 -29.37
CA THR A 765 -28.99 20.94 -29.18
C THR A 765 -29.10 19.42 -29.03
N GLY A 766 -28.81 18.92 -27.83
CA GLY A 766 -29.28 17.63 -27.32
C GLY A 766 -29.42 17.69 -25.80
N VAL A 767 -30.55 17.23 -25.25
CA VAL A 767 -30.74 17.20 -23.78
C VAL A 767 -29.82 16.13 -23.18
N ILE A 768 -28.85 16.54 -22.38
CA ILE A 768 -27.84 15.65 -21.80
C ILE A 768 -28.37 15.09 -20.47
N ASN A 769 -28.38 13.78 -20.26
CA ASN A 769 -28.77 13.22 -18.96
C ASN A 769 -27.68 13.52 -17.91
N TYR A 770 -28.00 14.34 -16.90
CA TYR A 770 -27.10 14.64 -15.79
C TYR A 770 -26.82 13.35 -14.97
N PRO A 771 -25.60 13.08 -14.49
CA PRO A 771 -24.38 13.90 -14.49
C PRO A 771 -23.39 13.59 -15.66
N LYS A 772 -23.86 13.14 -16.83
CA LYS A 772 -22.94 12.84 -17.94
C LYS A 772 -22.32 14.11 -18.50
N ASN A 773 -21.02 14.09 -18.77
CA ASN A 773 -20.25 15.18 -19.37
C ASN A 773 -20.12 16.46 -18.50
N ILE A 774 -20.21 16.32 -17.18
CA ILE A 774 -19.79 17.37 -16.24
C ILE A 774 -18.32 17.75 -16.51
N GLY A 775 -18.04 19.05 -16.60
CA GLY A 775 -16.78 19.64 -17.07
C GLY A 775 -16.84 20.16 -18.50
N MET A 776 -17.90 19.81 -19.26
CA MET A 776 -18.07 20.17 -20.66
C MET A 776 -19.39 20.90 -20.96
N TYR A 777 -20.18 21.26 -19.93
CA TYR A 777 -21.39 22.05 -20.13
C TYR A 777 -21.00 23.49 -20.47
N ASN A 778 -21.77 24.09 -21.36
CA ASN A 778 -21.71 25.51 -21.69
C ASN A 778 -23.07 26.16 -21.40
N GLU A 779 -23.15 27.47 -21.61
CA GLU A 779 -24.34 28.28 -21.32
C GLU A 779 -25.61 27.84 -22.07
N ASN A 780 -25.46 27.06 -23.13
CA ASN A 780 -26.56 26.57 -23.96
C ASN A 780 -26.90 25.10 -23.71
N THR A 781 -26.18 24.45 -22.80
CA THR A 781 -26.39 23.04 -22.47
C THR A 781 -27.69 22.88 -21.66
N VAL A 782 -28.59 22.06 -22.17
CA VAL A 782 -29.81 21.65 -21.45
C VAL A 782 -29.58 20.23 -20.92
N VAL A 783 -29.74 20.04 -19.62
CA VAL A 783 -29.61 18.74 -18.98
C VAL A 783 -30.98 18.20 -18.55
N SER A 784 -31.15 16.88 -18.62
CA SER A 784 -32.28 16.17 -18.03
C SER A 784 -31.84 15.55 -16.72
N TYR A 785 -32.56 15.87 -15.65
CA TYR A 785 -32.38 15.26 -14.34
C TYR A 785 -33.75 14.97 -13.75
N GLN A 786 -33.99 13.71 -13.34
CA GLN A 786 -35.27 13.25 -12.81
C GLN A 786 -36.50 13.61 -13.69
N GLY A 787 -36.32 13.53 -15.02
CA GLY A 787 -37.39 13.77 -16.00
C GLY A 787 -37.75 15.25 -16.22
N LYS A 788 -37.05 16.18 -15.57
CA LYS A 788 -37.19 17.62 -15.77
C LYS A 788 -35.97 18.15 -16.53
N LYS A 789 -36.17 19.17 -17.36
CA LYS A 789 -35.10 19.81 -18.14
C LYS A 789 -34.62 21.06 -17.43
N TYR A 790 -33.30 21.24 -17.36
CA TYR A 790 -32.64 22.36 -16.73
C TYR A 790 -31.62 22.97 -17.68
N LYS A 791 -31.45 24.29 -17.62
CA LYS A 791 -30.41 25.04 -18.33
C LYS A 791 -29.60 25.83 -17.31
N CYS A 792 -28.32 26.07 -17.57
CA CYS A 792 -27.53 26.94 -16.70
C CYS A 792 -28.14 28.35 -16.59
N ASN A 793 -28.08 28.93 -15.39
CA ASN A 793 -28.65 30.24 -15.09
C ASN A 793 -28.06 31.35 -15.96
N SER A 794 -26.72 31.38 -16.12
CA SER A 794 -26.04 32.35 -16.95
C SER A 794 -24.72 31.80 -17.53
N LYS A 795 -24.10 32.57 -18.44
CA LYS A 795 -22.73 32.31 -18.93
C LYS A 795 -21.67 32.33 -17.82
N LEU A 796 -21.89 33.11 -16.76
CA LEU A 796 -20.94 33.25 -15.65
C LEU A 796 -20.99 32.07 -14.68
N ASP A 797 -22.11 31.32 -14.67
CA ASP A 797 -22.36 30.20 -13.75
C ASP A 797 -22.00 28.83 -14.34
N VAL A 798 -21.41 28.80 -15.53
CA VAL A 798 -21.04 27.55 -16.24
C VAL A 798 -20.05 26.71 -15.42
N THR A 799 -19.16 27.34 -14.66
CA THR A 799 -18.27 26.66 -13.71
C THR A 799 -19.04 25.94 -12.61
N LEU A 800 -20.15 26.52 -12.12
CA LEU A 800 -21.01 25.91 -11.09
C LEU A 800 -21.84 24.76 -11.67
N CYS A 801 -22.37 24.90 -12.88
CA CYS A 801 -23.06 23.82 -13.59
C CYS A 801 -22.15 22.59 -13.85
N ASN A 802 -20.85 22.82 -13.97
CA ASN A 802 -19.84 21.79 -14.13
C ASN A 802 -19.24 21.31 -12.79
N ASP A 803 -19.82 21.70 -11.66
CA ASP A 803 -19.44 21.24 -10.32
C ASP A 803 -20.55 20.34 -9.73
N LYS A 804 -20.15 19.12 -9.33
CA LYS A 804 -21.04 18.09 -8.82
C LYS A 804 -21.76 18.47 -7.51
N ARG A 805 -21.33 19.51 -6.80
CA ARG A 805 -22.00 20.02 -5.60
C ARG A 805 -23.32 20.75 -5.93
N TYR A 806 -23.46 21.26 -7.14
CA TYR A 806 -24.62 22.05 -7.59
C TYR A 806 -25.53 21.21 -8.50
N ILE A 807 -25.96 20.04 -8.03
CA ILE A 807 -26.86 19.13 -8.77
C ILE A 807 -28.23 19.79 -9.01
N PRO A 808 -28.86 19.68 -10.20
CA PRO A 808 -30.24 20.15 -10.41
C PRO A 808 -31.22 19.60 -9.36
N ASP A 809 -32.11 20.42 -8.80
CA ASP A 809 -33.00 20.10 -7.65
C ASP A 809 -32.28 19.67 -6.34
N GLY A 810 -30.95 19.80 -6.23
CA GLY A 810 -30.20 19.66 -4.97
C GLY A 810 -30.26 20.90 -4.08
N SER A 811 -29.81 20.82 -2.83
CA SER A 811 -29.85 21.94 -1.86
C SER A 811 -29.17 23.22 -2.36
N LEU A 812 -28.09 23.08 -3.15
CA LEU A 812 -27.37 24.19 -3.79
C LEU A 812 -27.68 24.33 -5.29
N GLY A 813 -28.52 23.45 -5.86
CA GLY A 813 -28.76 23.35 -7.31
C GLY A 813 -29.40 24.60 -7.93
N HIS A 814 -30.24 25.30 -7.17
CA HIS A 814 -30.91 26.52 -7.62
C HIS A 814 -29.95 27.66 -8.00
N LEU A 815 -28.72 27.64 -7.46
CA LEU A 815 -27.69 28.63 -7.77
C LEU A 815 -27.12 28.47 -9.18
N ALA A 816 -27.15 27.24 -9.73
CA ALA A 816 -26.57 26.93 -11.04
C ALA A 816 -27.62 26.69 -12.14
N TRP A 817 -28.82 26.21 -11.80
CA TRP A 817 -29.77 25.66 -12.77
C TRP A 817 -31.14 26.34 -12.78
N HIS A 818 -31.60 26.70 -13.99
CA HIS A 818 -32.94 27.16 -14.31
C HIS A 818 -33.77 26.02 -14.92
N LYS A 819 -34.94 25.73 -14.32
CA LYS A 819 -35.84 24.67 -14.80
C LYS A 819 -36.73 25.16 -15.94
N LEU A 820 -36.78 24.40 -17.04
CA LEU A 820 -37.62 24.69 -18.22
C LEU A 820 -39.01 24.03 -18.06
N TYR A 821 -40.09 24.79 -18.30
CA TYR A 821 -41.48 24.30 -18.23
C TYR A 821 -42.06 24.04 -19.63
N ASP A 822 -42.66 22.86 -19.86
CA ASP A 822 -43.35 22.52 -21.12
C ASP A 822 -44.77 23.13 -21.18
N SER A 823 -45.06 23.87 -22.25
CA SER A 823 -46.38 24.47 -22.53
C SER A 823 -47.36 23.50 -23.19
N ARG A 824 -48.59 23.47 -22.65
CA ARG A 824 -49.72 22.54 -22.89
C ARG A 824 -50.35 22.57 -24.30
N LYS A 825 -51.01 21.47 -24.70
CA LYS A 825 -52.33 21.44 -25.41
C LYS A 825 -53.15 20.25 -24.87
N LYS A 826 -54.14 20.46 -23.99
CA LYS A 826 -55.60 20.76 -24.16
C LYS A 826 -56.49 19.52 -24.42
N LYS A 827 -57.46 19.37 -23.49
CA LYS A 827 -58.44 18.30 -23.19
C LYS A 827 -59.46 17.97 -24.30
N GLN A 828 -59.94 16.72 -24.29
CA GLN A 828 -61.35 16.37 -24.55
C GLN A 828 -61.82 15.31 -23.54
N ILE A 829 -63.08 15.39 -23.14
CA ILE A 829 -63.71 14.69 -22.00
C ILE A 829 -64.53 13.48 -22.51
N THR A 830 -64.41 12.33 -21.83
CA THR A 830 -65.53 11.38 -21.70
C THR A 830 -65.44 10.61 -20.38
N LYS A 831 -66.54 10.60 -19.61
CA LYS A 831 -66.74 9.78 -18.40
C LYS A 831 -67.00 8.32 -18.79
N LYS A 832 -66.33 7.34 -18.16
CA LYS A 832 -66.93 6.30 -17.26
C LYS A 832 -65.94 5.16 -16.91
N LYS A 833 -66.06 4.74 -15.65
CA LYS A 833 -65.89 3.40 -15.04
C LYS A 833 -64.49 2.84 -14.71
N GLU A 834 -64.48 2.26 -13.51
CA GLU A 834 -63.44 1.45 -12.86
C GLU A 834 -62.95 0.29 -13.73
N GLU A 835 -61.67 -0.08 -13.55
CA GLU A 835 -61.35 -1.47 -13.24
C GLU A 835 -60.06 -1.60 -12.41
N LEU A 836 -60.24 -2.20 -11.23
CA LEU A 836 -59.23 -2.81 -10.39
C LEU A 836 -58.76 -4.10 -11.06
N ILE A 837 -57.45 -4.34 -11.14
CA ILE A 837 -56.91 -5.69 -10.91
C ILE A 837 -55.75 -5.56 -9.93
N ASN A 838 -56.07 -5.35 -8.65
CA ASN A 838 -55.17 -5.61 -7.53
C ASN A 838 -55.14 -7.12 -7.30
N LYS A 839 -54.23 -7.82 -7.98
CA LYS A 839 -53.87 -9.19 -7.58
C LYS A 839 -52.80 -9.08 -6.50
N ILE A 840 -53.17 -9.35 -5.24
CA ILE A 840 -52.21 -9.47 -4.14
C ILE A 840 -51.55 -10.84 -4.28
N PHE A 841 -50.23 -10.85 -4.49
CA PHE A 841 -49.46 -12.08 -4.60
C PHE A 841 -48.95 -12.51 -3.22
N GLU A 842 -48.94 -13.81 -2.93
CA GLU A 842 -48.11 -14.31 -1.84
C GLU A 842 -46.64 -14.20 -2.23
N TYR A 843 -45.83 -13.53 -1.43
CA TYR A 843 -44.41 -13.45 -1.66
C TYR A 843 -43.74 -14.78 -1.22
N PRO A 844 -42.85 -15.38 -2.03
CA PRO A 844 -42.12 -14.80 -3.17
C PRO A 844 -42.71 -15.08 -4.57
N ASN A 845 -43.97 -15.49 -4.68
CA ASN A 845 -44.56 -15.84 -5.97
C ASN A 845 -44.66 -14.59 -6.86
N ASN A 846 -44.07 -14.67 -8.06
CA ASN A 846 -43.95 -13.58 -9.05
C ASN A 846 -42.78 -12.59 -8.84
N ILE A 847 -41.73 -13.01 -8.13
CA ILE A 847 -40.43 -12.31 -8.14
C ILE A 847 -39.92 -12.11 -9.57
N GLY A 848 -39.48 -10.88 -9.87
CA GLY A 848 -39.08 -10.39 -11.19
C GLY A 848 -40.10 -9.41 -11.79
N ASN A 849 -41.37 -9.48 -11.35
CA ASN A 849 -42.48 -8.75 -11.97
C ASN A 849 -43.28 -7.86 -11.01
N TYR A 850 -42.93 -7.78 -9.72
CA TYR A 850 -43.57 -6.82 -8.82
C TYR A 850 -43.32 -5.40 -9.31
N LYS A 851 -44.33 -4.54 -9.21
CA LYS A 851 -44.25 -3.13 -9.60
C LYS A 851 -44.12 -2.25 -8.36
N SER A 852 -43.55 -1.06 -8.50
CA SER A 852 -43.59 -0.07 -7.41
C SER A 852 -45.04 0.20 -6.99
N GLY A 853 -45.29 0.17 -5.68
CA GLY A 853 -46.63 0.28 -5.10
C GLY A 853 -47.43 -1.03 -5.05
N GLN A 854 -46.91 -2.13 -5.60
CA GLN A 854 -47.55 -3.45 -5.55
C GLN A 854 -47.65 -3.96 -4.11
N VAL A 855 -48.80 -4.51 -3.75
CA VAL A 855 -49.02 -5.17 -2.46
C VAL A 855 -48.79 -6.68 -2.60
N VAL A 856 -48.08 -7.24 -1.63
CA VAL A 856 -47.84 -8.68 -1.48
C VAL A 856 -48.14 -9.12 -0.04
N LYS A 857 -48.45 -10.40 0.13
CA LYS A 857 -48.74 -11.01 1.43
C LYS A 857 -47.60 -11.95 1.85
N VAL A 858 -47.17 -11.85 3.10
CA VAL A 858 -46.24 -12.80 3.73
C VAL A 858 -46.86 -13.25 5.06
N GLY A 859 -47.37 -14.48 5.10
CA GLY A 859 -48.15 -14.97 6.24
C GLY A 859 -49.43 -14.14 6.44
N SER A 860 -49.68 -13.64 7.65
CA SER A 860 -50.85 -12.79 7.95
C SER A 860 -50.66 -11.30 7.65
N ARG A 861 -49.49 -10.89 7.14
CA ARG A 861 -49.12 -9.47 6.98
C ARG A 861 -49.03 -9.06 5.52
N GLU A 862 -49.47 -7.83 5.24
CA GLU A 862 -49.42 -7.24 3.91
C GLU A 862 -48.34 -6.16 3.83
N TYR A 863 -47.59 -6.19 2.74
CA TYR A 863 -46.46 -5.31 2.48
C TYR A 863 -46.59 -4.67 1.12
N LYS A 864 -46.33 -3.37 1.04
CA LYS A 864 -46.36 -2.58 -0.18
C LYS A 864 -44.93 -2.28 -0.65
N CYS A 865 -44.63 -2.60 -1.89
CA CYS A 865 -43.35 -2.27 -2.52
C CYS A 865 -43.20 -0.74 -2.60
N LEU A 866 -42.08 -0.22 -2.10
CA LEU A 866 -41.80 1.21 -2.06
C LEU A 866 -41.65 1.78 -3.49
N ILE A 867 -42.08 3.02 -3.68
CA ILE A 867 -41.99 3.69 -4.98
C ILE A 867 -40.52 3.91 -5.34
N GLY A 868 -40.12 3.49 -6.54
CA GLY A 868 -38.74 3.56 -7.03
C GLY A 868 -37.84 2.40 -6.57
N LYS A 869 -38.37 1.44 -5.80
CA LYS A 869 -37.64 0.27 -5.27
C LYS A 869 -38.00 -1.05 -5.95
N GLN A 870 -38.47 -0.98 -7.18
CA GLN A 870 -38.95 -2.14 -7.93
C GLN A 870 -37.88 -3.21 -8.14
N LYS A 871 -36.60 -2.84 -8.34
CA LYS A 871 -35.52 -3.82 -8.46
C LYS A 871 -35.33 -4.58 -7.15
N GLU A 872 -35.32 -3.87 -6.03
CA GLU A 872 -35.16 -4.43 -4.71
C GLU A 872 -36.37 -5.27 -4.26
N CYS A 873 -37.60 -4.87 -4.60
CA CYS A 873 -38.80 -5.69 -4.34
C CYS A 873 -38.77 -7.04 -5.09
N ASN A 874 -38.05 -7.11 -6.22
CA ASN A 874 -37.90 -8.33 -7.03
C ASN A 874 -36.60 -9.09 -6.75
N ASP A 875 -35.93 -8.80 -5.62
CA ASP A 875 -34.72 -9.49 -5.18
C ASP A 875 -34.97 -10.12 -3.80
N LEU A 876 -34.76 -11.44 -3.72
CA LEU A 876 -35.00 -12.26 -2.52
C LEU A 876 -34.25 -11.74 -1.28
N VAL A 877 -33.11 -11.05 -1.46
CA VAL A 877 -32.31 -10.46 -0.37
C VAL A 877 -33.10 -9.41 0.42
N TYR A 878 -34.08 -8.76 -0.21
CA TYR A 878 -34.94 -7.74 0.40
C TYR A 878 -36.34 -8.29 0.71
N SER A 879 -36.46 -9.57 1.05
CA SER A 879 -37.73 -10.18 1.48
C SER A 879 -38.47 -9.30 2.50
N PRO A 880 -39.80 -9.10 2.41
CA PRO A 880 -40.54 -8.19 3.28
C PRO A 880 -40.38 -8.46 4.78
N ASN A 881 -40.17 -9.73 5.17
CA ASN A 881 -39.93 -10.19 6.54
C ASN A 881 -38.43 -10.40 6.88
N GLY A 882 -37.51 -10.11 5.95
CA GLY A 882 -36.07 -10.26 6.13
C GLY A 882 -35.40 -9.03 6.74
N LYS A 883 -34.16 -9.18 7.24
CA LYS A 883 -33.39 -8.11 7.91
C LYS A 883 -33.19 -6.83 7.07
N LYS A 884 -33.35 -6.90 5.74
CA LYS A 884 -33.24 -5.78 4.80
C LYS A 884 -34.58 -5.41 4.12
N GLY A 885 -35.68 -6.05 4.51
CA GLY A 885 -37.00 -5.88 3.88
C GLY A 885 -37.52 -4.45 3.90
N TYR A 886 -37.23 -3.70 4.98
CA TYR A 886 -37.62 -2.29 5.14
C TYR A 886 -37.08 -1.35 4.04
N ILE A 887 -36.04 -1.78 3.29
CA ILE A 887 -35.45 -1.00 2.20
C ILE A 887 -36.34 -1.05 0.94
N ALA A 888 -37.09 -2.14 0.75
CA ALA A 888 -37.92 -2.39 -0.41
C ALA A 888 -39.43 -2.35 -0.09
N TRP A 889 -39.82 -2.62 1.15
CA TRP A 889 -41.21 -2.84 1.54
C TRP A 889 -41.64 -1.99 2.73
N SER A 890 -42.85 -1.45 2.68
CA SER A 890 -43.55 -0.87 3.82
C SER A 890 -44.69 -1.78 4.25
N ILE A 891 -44.77 -2.11 5.54
CA ILE A 891 -45.93 -2.83 6.08
C ILE A 891 -47.17 -1.93 6.03
N ILE A 892 -48.31 -2.48 5.59
CA ILE A 892 -49.56 -1.71 5.42
C ILE A 892 -50.73 -2.27 6.23
N SER A 893 -50.62 -3.48 6.78
CA SER A 893 -51.58 -4.00 7.75
C SER A 893 -51.51 -3.20 9.06
N LYS A 894 -52.64 -2.57 9.45
CA LYS A 894 -52.80 -1.84 10.73
C LYS A 894 -52.65 -2.80 11.92
N THR A 895 -51.87 -2.38 12.90
CA THR A 895 -51.40 -3.15 14.05
C THR A 895 -52.57 -3.61 14.94
N LEU A 896 -52.72 -4.93 15.11
CA LEU A 896 -53.21 -5.49 16.37
C LEU A 896 -51.97 -5.80 17.21
N ILE A 897 -51.72 -4.94 18.20
CA ILE A 897 -51.02 -5.36 19.40
C ILE A 897 -52.00 -6.32 20.09
N GLN A 898 -51.70 -7.62 20.07
CA GLN A 898 -52.18 -8.45 21.16
C GLN A 898 -51.23 -8.22 22.33
N SER A 899 -51.81 -7.51 23.29
CA SER A 899 -51.50 -7.48 24.71
C SER A 899 -50.98 -8.83 25.22
N ASP A 900 -49.82 -8.80 25.87
CA ASP A 900 -49.77 -9.26 27.25
C ASP A 900 -49.66 -8.01 28.13
N ASP A 901 -50.82 -7.63 28.68
CA ASP A 901 -51.03 -6.67 29.76
C ASP A 901 -50.25 -7.12 31.02
N ASN A 902 -49.73 -6.21 31.85
CA ASN A 902 -50.55 -5.34 32.67
C ASN A 902 -49.84 -4.06 33.17
N SER A 903 -50.65 -2.99 33.17
CA SER A 903 -50.56 -1.71 33.92
C SER A 903 -49.54 -0.65 33.42
N SER A 904 -49.87 0.62 33.18
CA SER A 904 -51.12 1.39 33.34
C SER A 904 -51.01 2.78 32.66
N VAL A 905 -52.17 3.29 32.20
CA VAL A 905 -52.61 4.68 31.93
C VAL A 905 -51.93 5.52 30.84
N GLY A 906 -52.73 5.91 29.85
CA GLY A 906 -52.36 6.76 28.72
C GLY A 906 -52.18 8.23 29.07
N GLN A 907 -51.20 8.84 28.40
CA GLN A 907 -51.03 10.29 28.30
C GLN A 907 -50.67 10.62 26.84
N THR A 908 -51.40 11.55 26.23
CA THR A 908 -51.06 12.11 24.92
C THR A 908 -49.82 13.00 25.04
N VAL A 909 -48.79 12.76 24.22
CA VAL A 909 -47.52 13.51 24.25
C VAL A 909 -47.77 15.01 24.02
N PRO A 910 -47.37 15.90 24.95
CA PRO A 910 -47.55 17.35 24.82
C PRO A 910 -46.86 17.92 23.57
N LYS A 911 -47.45 18.98 23.00
CA LYS A 911 -46.93 19.64 21.78
C LYS A 911 -45.52 20.20 22.04
N GLY A 912 -44.53 19.67 21.33
CA GLY A 912 -43.11 20.04 21.49
C GLY A 912 -42.26 19.02 22.26
N ALA A 913 -42.87 17.98 22.84
CA ALA A 913 -42.16 16.84 23.41
C ALA A 913 -42.14 15.65 22.43
N ASP A 914 -41.03 14.91 22.42
CA ASP A 914 -40.88 13.62 21.73
C ASP A 914 -41.46 12.48 22.59
N PHE A 915 -41.36 12.59 23.91
CA PHE A 915 -41.82 11.60 24.88
C PHE A 915 -42.36 12.26 26.15
N ILE A 916 -43.15 11.52 26.93
CA ILE A 916 -43.47 11.90 28.31
C ILE A 916 -42.54 11.12 29.23
N TYR A 917 -41.77 11.78 30.09
CA TYR A 917 -40.89 11.08 31.02
C TYR A 917 -41.71 10.32 32.08
N PRO A 918 -41.38 9.05 32.42
CA PRO A 918 -40.21 8.25 32.03
C PRO A 918 -40.45 7.32 30.81
N ASN A 919 -41.53 7.50 30.06
CA ASN A 919 -41.88 6.64 28.94
C ASN A 919 -40.85 6.81 27.82
N GLY A 920 -40.05 5.78 27.59
CA GLY A 920 -38.99 5.80 26.59
C GLY A 920 -37.59 6.07 27.12
N ILE A 921 -37.33 5.92 28.43
CA ILE A 921 -36.02 6.14 29.06
C ILE A 921 -34.84 5.43 28.37
N LYS A 922 -35.06 4.27 27.75
CA LYS A 922 -34.03 3.55 26.98
C LYS A 922 -33.71 4.17 25.61
N TYR A 923 -34.47 5.18 25.18
CA TYR A 923 -34.46 5.75 23.84
C TYR A 923 -34.15 7.25 23.82
N TYR A 924 -33.96 7.88 24.98
CA TYR A 924 -33.56 9.29 25.06
C TYR A 924 -32.12 9.45 24.59
N LYS A 925 -31.91 10.40 23.69
CA LYS A 925 -30.60 10.73 23.10
C LYS A 925 -30.37 12.23 23.25
N GLY A 926 -29.13 12.67 23.05
CA GLY A 926 -28.81 14.10 23.07
C GLY A 926 -29.73 14.89 22.14
N GLY A 927 -30.37 15.94 22.68
CA GLY A 927 -31.37 16.75 21.98
C GLY A 927 -32.83 16.27 22.08
N THR A 928 -33.11 15.07 22.60
CA THR A 928 -34.49 14.60 22.84
C THR A 928 -35.21 15.53 23.80
N ILE A 929 -36.44 15.92 23.46
CA ILE A 929 -37.29 16.75 24.31
C ILE A 929 -38.33 15.88 25.01
N VAL A 930 -38.38 15.92 26.33
CA VAL A 930 -39.36 15.18 27.11
C VAL A 930 -40.25 16.14 27.88
N ALA A 931 -41.52 15.77 28.04
CA ALA A 931 -42.42 16.43 28.97
C ALA A 931 -42.34 15.75 30.34
N ALA A 932 -42.13 16.53 31.39
CA ALA A 932 -42.23 16.09 32.78
C ALA A 932 -42.94 17.19 33.61
N ASN A 933 -44.07 16.87 34.24
CA ASN A 933 -44.95 17.86 34.91
C ASN A 933 -45.27 19.10 34.05
N ASP A 934 -45.77 18.90 32.83
CA ASP A 934 -46.16 19.98 31.90
C ASP A 934 -45.06 20.98 31.52
N GLN A 935 -43.80 20.65 31.80
CA GLN A 935 -42.62 21.41 31.40
C GLN A 935 -41.76 20.59 30.43
N LEU A 936 -41.15 21.28 29.47
CA LEU A 936 -40.29 20.66 28.46
C LEU A 936 -38.83 20.69 28.92
N TYR A 937 -38.18 19.53 28.82
CA TYR A 937 -36.77 19.36 29.14
C TYR A 937 -36.05 18.76 27.92
N ARG A 938 -34.95 19.38 27.50
CA ARG A 938 -34.10 18.88 26.43
C ARG A 938 -32.90 18.15 27.02
N CYS A 939 -32.68 16.90 26.61
CA CYS A 939 -31.47 16.17 26.96
C CYS A 939 -30.23 16.92 26.43
N LYS A 940 -29.23 17.16 27.28
CA LYS A 940 -27.98 17.83 26.90
C LYS A 940 -27.29 17.10 25.74
N MET A 941 -26.62 17.85 24.88
CA MET A 941 -25.80 17.28 23.79
C MET A 941 -24.35 17.13 24.27
N GLY A 942 -23.70 16.00 23.98
CA GLY A 942 -22.36 15.68 24.49
C GLY A 942 -22.31 14.39 25.31
N PRO A 943 -21.19 14.09 26.00
CA PRO A 943 -21.06 12.90 26.87
C PRO A 943 -22.16 12.81 27.95
N GLU A 944 -22.67 13.96 28.38
CA GLU A 944 -23.76 14.13 29.35
C GLU A 944 -25.09 13.55 28.85
N SER A 945 -25.28 13.40 27.53
CA SER A 945 -26.50 12.83 26.94
C SER A 945 -26.75 11.37 27.35
N SER A 946 -25.69 10.64 27.73
CA SER A 946 -25.78 9.27 28.24
C SER A 946 -26.47 9.18 29.61
N LEU A 947 -26.52 10.29 30.34
CA LEU A 947 -27.15 10.39 31.66
C LEU A 947 -28.68 10.45 31.54
N CYS A 948 -29.23 11.02 30.45
CA CYS A 948 -30.68 11.15 30.23
C CYS A 948 -31.43 9.81 30.23
N ALA A 949 -30.75 8.72 29.87
CA ALA A 949 -31.30 7.37 29.83
C ALA A 949 -31.20 6.62 31.19
N GLN A 950 -30.66 7.27 32.22
CA GLN A 950 -30.49 6.70 33.55
C GLN A 950 -31.52 7.30 34.52
N LYS A 951 -32.24 6.44 35.24
CA LYS A 951 -33.36 6.84 36.12
C LYS A 951 -32.97 7.83 37.23
N VAL A 952 -31.71 7.79 37.70
CA VAL A 952 -31.19 8.69 38.75
C VAL A 952 -31.01 10.14 38.27
N TYR A 953 -30.88 10.36 36.96
CA TYR A 953 -30.80 11.67 36.32
C TYR A 953 -32.14 12.06 35.68
N SER A 954 -33.26 11.68 36.31
CA SER A 954 -34.60 12.11 35.90
C SER A 954 -34.66 13.64 35.72
N PRO A 955 -35.42 14.18 34.75
CA PRO A 955 -35.60 15.63 34.60
C PRO A 955 -36.27 16.29 35.83
N LEU A 956 -36.87 15.51 36.73
CA LEU A 956 -37.39 15.96 38.02
C LEU A 956 -36.54 15.47 39.22
N GLY A 957 -35.35 14.91 38.97
CA GLY A 957 -34.48 14.31 39.98
C GLY A 957 -33.38 15.25 40.50
N GLN A 958 -32.70 14.86 41.58
CA GLN A 958 -31.66 15.66 42.23
C GLN A 958 -30.46 15.99 41.33
N TYR A 959 -30.17 15.14 40.34
CA TYR A 959 -29.09 15.32 39.36
C TYR A 959 -29.63 15.73 37.97
N ALA A 960 -30.85 16.27 37.89
CA ALA A 960 -31.49 16.63 36.61
C ALA A 960 -30.63 17.58 35.78
N ASP A 961 -30.01 18.57 36.42
CA ASP A 961 -29.23 19.61 35.75
C ASP A 961 -27.97 19.06 35.06
N ASP A 962 -27.47 17.88 35.44
CA ASP A 962 -26.33 17.25 34.78
C ASP A 962 -26.71 16.64 33.41
N ALA A 963 -27.99 16.26 33.23
CA ALA A 963 -28.48 15.56 32.05
C ALA A 963 -29.45 16.39 31.19
N TRP A 964 -30.18 17.33 31.79
CA TRP A 964 -31.30 18.03 31.15
C TRP A 964 -31.13 19.54 31.14
N ILE A 965 -31.68 20.20 30.12
CA ILE A 965 -31.84 21.64 29.99
C ILE A 965 -33.34 21.92 30.01
N LYS A 966 -33.82 22.66 31.01
CA LYS A 966 -35.21 23.13 31.05
C LYS A 966 -35.45 24.15 29.93
N LEU A 967 -36.49 23.96 29.14
CA LEU A 967 -36.89 24.90 28.09
C LEU A 967 -37.95 25.85 28.66
N GLU A 968 -37.76 27.16 28.50
CA GLU A 968 -38.79 28.14 28.89
C GLU A 968 -39.95 28.09 27.89
N ASN A 969 -41.19 28.09 28.39
CA ASN A 969 -42.39 28.09 27.57
C ASN A 969 -42.56 29.47 26.93
N SER A 970 -42.45 29.56 25.60
CA SER A 970 -42.81 30.72 24.79
C SER A 970 -44.21 30.57 24.18
#